data_AF-A0AAF0J4K5-F1
#
_entry.id   AF-A0AAF0J4K5-F1
#
_cell.length_a   1.000
_cell.length_b   1.000
_cell.length_c   1.000
_cell.angle_alpha   90.00
_cell.angle_beta   90.00
_cell.angle_gamma   90.00
#
_symmetry.space_group_name_H-M   'P 1'
#
loop_
_entity.id
_entity.type
_entity.pdbx_description
1 polymer ?
#
loop_
_entity_poly.entity_id
_entity_poly.type
_entity_poly.pdbx_seq_one_letter_code
_entity_poly.pdbx_strand_id
1 'polypeptide(L)'
;MSDESLFRSATMSLIQLYIPSESVHATVTELGELGNIQFRDLNPDVAPFQRTFVNEIRRLDEMDRRIQFLQEQLEREAISMRPRESAAPFLVHEDQAGGPVFMEELAKRLQEHEERVTQMNHSHDALQRRLLELEESKHVVRETEVFFRHAEAEPAQVRVSMDEDAQAPLLEGQAGVRSLAASGVPMDLEFVAGTIERTHMATLERVLWRAMRGNLYMNYAEIPTPFEDPSREEPVYKNVFVIFAHGTQVLAKIRKICESMNGTLYPVESDTAQREARLHDVLERIEDHENILYSTNAARRTELVRVAESIAAWADVVRREKLVYNTMNQFQFDGNQKTLVAEGWVPSTDLASVQLALRRATETTGAHVSSVMQTMHTKETPPTYQRTNKLTEGFQAIIDAYGYATYQEANPGLFSVITFPFLFAVMFGDLGHGVLMLLASGAMVLYERKLLRTRLDEITGMFFYGRYIILLMGAFAIFTGILYNDVFSRSMHLFASGWSWPRDAGSGTLTAQSTGRVYPIGLDPAWHGADNSLVFTNSLKMKLSVVLGVAHMTFALFLNVPNHLHFKRASFIWAELVPQILFLESLFGYLVITIVYKWATDWYATDANGVPLHNSPPGLLNMLIYMFLKPGVVEPEAQLYKGQATVQMGLLLLALVCVPWMLCMKPYLLWKEHRQRQGAGYHAVGSARGEQRIHANEEDERAMAEELVNDEEEEPFEIGEVVIHQIIHTIEFCLGCISNTASYLRLWALSLAHAQLSQVLWDMTIKNVFGMTGLFGVIATVLAFALWFVLTIAILCVMEGLSAFLHALRLHWVEGGSKHYEAAGYPFQPLTTAAAPVQQRLRMVMMGCPGSGKGTLCGRLQRRFQVPILTAGDMLRWHVRHGTEVGREADRVIRAGSLMPDTTMMRLVGAELEKRRDDDWILDGFPRTDAQAERLHEFLTREHTPLSLVVHLSVPEEVILQRILERWTHIPSGRVYNLSFNPPKRAGLDDITGEPLEKRDDDNPDTFKRRIDSFHEKTEPMLQRPIAPLARDARGRHQR
;
A
#
# COMPACT_ATOMS: atom_id res chain seq x y z
N MET A 1 -34.47 21.23 13.27
CA MET A 1 -33.52 21.51 12.17
C MET A 1 -32.24 20.82 12.58
N SER A 2 -31.83 19.75 11.89
CA SER A 2 -30.58 19.05 12.20
C SER A 2 -29.42 19.94 11.75
N ASP A 3 -28.67 20.50 12.70
CA ASP A 3 -27.62 21.53 12.52
C ASP A 3 -26.38 21.10 11.72
N GLU A 4 -26.46 20.02 10.94
CA GLU A 4 -25.27 19.36 10.40
C GLU A 4 -25.07 19.68 8.91
N SER A 5 -24.35 20.76 8.66
CA SER A 5 -23.83 21.10 7.34
C SER A 5 -22.45 20.47 7.13
N LEU A 6 -22.19 19.89 5.94
CA LEU A 6 -20.88 19.38 5.48
C LEU A 6 -19.74 20.43 5.51
N PHE A 7 -20.09 21.68 5.82
CA PHE A 7 -19.16 22.79 5.97
C PHE A 7 -18.19 22.62 7.16
N ARG A 8 -18.57 21.92 8.22
CA ARG A 8 -17.73 21.68 9.41
C ARG A 8 -17.89 20.26 9.92
N SER A 9 -16.97 19.85 10.79
CA SER A 9 -17.10 18.58 11.50
C SER A 9 -18.30 18.59 12.45
N ALA A 10 -18.87 17.42 12.71
CA ALA A 10 -19.93 17.23 13.69
C ALA A 10 -19.47 17.62 15.10
N THR A 11 -20.40 18.07 15.94
CA THR A 11 -20.11 18.35 17.35
C THR A 11 -19.95 17.05 18.13
N MET A 12 -18.85 16.88 18.86
CA MET A 12 -18.51 15.65 19.57
C MET A 12 -18.66 15.90 21.06
N SER A 13 -19.19 14.90 21.76
CA SER A 13 -19.24 14.85 23.21
C SER A 13 -18.45 13.65 23.69
N LEU A 14 -17.59 13.85 24.70
CA LEU A 14 -16.97 12.74 25.41
C LEU A 14 -17.99 12.17 26.38
N ILE A 15 -18.27 10.87 26.28
CA ILE A 15 -19.13 10.17 27.22
C ILE A 15 -18.32 9.19 28.04
N GLN A 16 -18.72 9.04 29.30
CA GLN A 16 -18.25 8.01 30.21
C GLN A 16 -19.42 7.06 30.49
N LEU A 17 -19.17 5.77 30.33
CA LEU A 17 -20.13 4.69 30.50
C LEU A 17 -19.72 3.84 31.69
N TYR A 18 -20.63 3.68 32.64
CA TYR A 18 -20.51 2.71 33.73
C TYR A 18 -21.38 1.51 33.39
N ILE A 19 -20.73 0.37 33.10
CA ILE A 19 -21.39 -0.82 32.58
C ILE A 19 -21.21 -1.98 33.57
N PRO A 20 -22.28 -2.56 34.10
CA PRO A 20 -22.19 -3.76 34.95
C PRO A 20 -21.56 -4.94 34.22
N SER A 21 -20.69 -5.72 34.88
CA SER A 21 -20.00 -6.86 34.24
C SER A 21 -20.94 -7.87 33.56
N GLU A 22 -22.17 -8.02 34.05
CA GLU A 22 -23.17 -8.95 33.49
C GLU A 22 -23.73 -8.50 32.14
N SER A 23 -23.83 -7.18 31.89
CA SER A 23 -24.43 -6.62 30.68
C SER A 23 -23.41 -6.03 29.70
N VAL A 24 -22.11 -6.09 30.02
CA VAL A 24 -21.04 -5.48 29.20
C VAL A 24 -21.01 -6.04 27.78
N HIS A 25 -21.06 -7.36 27.63
CA HIS A 25 -21.00 -8.00 26.31
C HIS A 25 -22.19 -7.58 25.42
N ALA A 26 -23.42 -7.67 25.93
CA ALA A 26 -24.62 -7.23 25.23
C ALA A 26 -24.58 -5.73 24.90
N THR A 27 -24.07 -4.92 25.83
CA THR A 27 -23.93 -3.47 25.65
C THR A 27 -22.97 -3.15 24.50
N VAL A 28 -21.78 -3.75 24.48
CA VAL A 28 -20.79 -3.50 23.41
C VAL A 28 -21.30 -3.99 22.06
N THR A 29 -22.03 -5.11 22.03
CA THR A 29 -22.64 -5.64 20.80
C THR A 29 -23.68 -4.66 20.22
N GLU A 30 -24.64 -4.19 21.03
CA GLU A 30 -25.65 -3.21 20.61
C GLU A 30 -25.02 -1.86 20.20
N LEU A 31 -24.00 -1.40 20.93
CA LEU A 31 -23.27 -0.18 20.57
C LEU A 31 -22.47 -0.35 19.27
N GLY A 32 -21.94 -1.55 19.02
CA GLY A 32 -21.25 -1.89 17.79
C GLY A 32 -22.17 -2.04 16.58
N GLU A 33 -23.43 -2.45 16.78
CA GLU A 33 -24.45 -2.43 15.73
C GLU A 33 -24.89 -1.01 15.39
N LEU A 34 -24.95 -0.13 16.38
CA LEU A 34 -25.28 1.28 16.19
C LEU A 34 -24.20 2.03 15.39
N GLY A 35 -22.91 1.76 15.64
CA GLY A 35 -21.84 2.33 14.82
C GLY A 35 -21.50 3.80 15.09
N ASN A 36 -21.83 4.33 16.28
CA ASN A 36 -21.76 5.78 16.56
C ASN A 36 -20.78 6.17 17.67
N ILE A 37 -20.03 5.23 18.24
CA ILE A 37 -19.12 5.48 19.38
C ILE A 37 -17.70 5.07 19.02
N GLN A 38 -16.73 5.95 19.21
CA GLN A 38 -15.31 5.61 19.17
C GLN A 38 -14.77 5.52 20.59
N PHE A 39 -14.41 4.32 21.04
CA PHE A 39 -13.85 4.10 22.37
C PHE A 39 -12.39 4.57 22.46
N ARG A 40 -12.03 5.09 23.63
CA ARG A 40 -10.65 5.43 24.00
C ARG A 40 -10.03 4.27 24.75
N ASP A 41 -8.74 4.02 24.52
CA ASP A 41 -7.99 3.09 25.36
C ASP A 41 -7.71 3.74 26.73
N LEU A 42 -8.33 3.21 27.78
CA LEU A 42 -8.12 3.66 29.16
C LEU A 42 -6.92 2.98 29.81
N ASN A 43 -6.32 1.96 29.17
CA ASN A 43 -5.22 1.18 29.72
C ASN A 43 -3.96 1.24 28.83
N PRO A 44 -3.42 2.44 28.49
CA PRO A 44 -2.25 2.55 27.62
C PRO A 44 -0.96 1.98 28.24
N ASP A 45 -0.83 2.08 29.57
CA ASP A 45 0.36 1.62 30.30
C ASP A 45 0.37 0.10 30.55
N VAL A 46 -0.76 -0.57 30.31
CA VAL A 46 -0.92 -2.01 30.56
C VAL A 46 -0.61 -2.79 29.30
N ALA A 47 0.38 -3.68 29.39
CA ALA A 47 0.75 -4.55 28.29
C ALA A 47 -0.44 -5.43 27.85
N PRO A 48 -0.58 -5.75 26.55
CA PRO A 48 -1.73 -6.50 26.03
C PRO A 48 -2.01 -7.83 26.76
N PHE A 49 -0.96 -8.55 27.20
CA PHE A 49 -1.09 -9.83 27.90
C PHE A 49 -1.61 -9.73 29.34
N GLN A 50 -1.55 -8.54 29.95
CA GLN A 50 -2.00 -8.29 31.32
C GLN A 50 -3.45 -7.80 31.38
N ARG A 51 -4.07 -7.54 30.22
CA ARG A 51 -5.46 -7.07 30.13
C ARG A 51 -6.44 -8.17 30.54
N THR A 52 -7.65 -7.76 30.94
CA THR A 52 -8.64 -8.63 31.59
C THR A 52 -9.14 -9.77 30.69
N PHE A 53 -9.45 -9.50 29.41
CA PHE A 53 -10.12 -10.46 28.50
C PHE A 53 -9.19 -11.16 27.51
N VAL A 54 -7.93 -11.35 27.87
CA VAL A 54 -6.91 -11.96 26.98
C VAL A 54 -7.19 -13.44 26.71
N ASN A 55 -7.73 -14.17 27.68
CA ASN A 55 -8.01 -15.59 27.53
C ASN A 55 -9.14 -15.84 26.50
N GLU A 56 -10.17 -14.99 26.54
CA GLU A 56 -11.30 -15.01 25.62
C GLU A 56 -10.85 -14.68 24.20
N ILE A 57 -10.00 -13.65 24.03
CA ILE A 57 -9.43 -13.31 22.71
C ILE A 57 -8.59 -14.45 22.18
N ARG A 58 -7.73 -15.07 23.00
CA ARG A 58 -6.92 -16.22 22.60
C ARG A 58 -7.76 -17.41 22.14
N ARG A 59 -8.90 -17.65 22.81
CA ARG A 59 -9.86 -18.70 22.41
C ARG A 59 -10.46 -18.39 21.04
N LEU A 60 -10.83 -17.14 20.79
CA LEU A 60 -11.39 -16.71 19.50
C LEU A 60 -10.33 -16.72 18.39
N ASP A 61 -9.08 -16.39 18.70
CA ASP A 61 -7.95 -16.51 17.78
C ASP A 61 -7.70 -17.97 17.39
N GLU A 62 -7.83 -18.89 18.33
CA GLU A 62 -7.75 -20.32 18.03
C GLU A 62 -8.91 -20.77 17.11
N MET A 63 -10.13 -20.28 17.34
CA MET A 63 -11.27 -20.54 16.43
C MET A 63 -11.04 -19.97 15.04
N ASP A 64 -10.52 -18.74 14.93
CA ASP A 64 -10.18 -18.08 13.67
C ASP A 64 -9.10 -18.88 12.91
N ARG A 65 -8.06 -19.36 13.61
CA ARG A 65 -7.04 -20.26 13.06
C ARG A 65 -7.65 -21.54 12.48
N ARG A 66 -8.59 -22.17 13.20
CA ARG A 66 -9.29 -23.38 12.72
C ARG A 66 -10.13 -23.10 11.48
N ILE A 67 -10.81 -21.96 11.45
CA ILE A 67 -11.61 -21.52 10.29
C ILE A 67 -10.69 -21.30 9.08
N GLN A 68 -9.55 -20.63 9.26
CA GLN A 68 -8.56 -20.42 8.19
C GLN A 68 -8.03 -21.74 7.65
N PHE A 69 -7.66 -22.69 8.52
CA PHE A 69 -7.25 -24.04 8.11
C PHE A 69 -8.32 -24.73 7.25
N LEU A 70 -9.59 -24.69 7.67
CA LEU A 70 -10.68 -25.30 6.90
C LEU A 70 -10.91 -24.59 5.55
N GLN A 71 -10.76 -23.26 5.49
CA GLN A 71 -10.83 -22.50 4.25
C GLN A 71 -9.70 -22.89 3.29
N GLU A 72 -8.48 -23.04 3.78
CA GLU A 72 -7.34 -23.52 2.98
C GLU A 72 -7.60 -24.90 2.39
N GLN A 73 -8.19 -25.82 3.16
CA GLN A 73 -8.55 -27.16 2.65
C GLN A 73 -9.63 -27.09 1.55
N LEU A 74 -10.60 -26.19 1.68
CA LEU A 74 -11.63 -25.97 0.66
C LEU A 74 -11.04 -25.41 -0.64
N GLU A 75 -10.09 -24.47 -0.52
CA GLU A 75 -9.40 -23.89 -1.67
C GLU A 75 -8.53 -24.92 -2.40
N ARG A 76 -7.83 -25.80 -1.66
CA ARG A 76 -7.06 -26.91 -2.23
C ARG A 76 -7.90 -27.85 -3.08
N GLU A 77 -9.14 -28.15 -2.67
CA GLU A 77 -10.08 -28.99 -3.43
C GLU A 77 -10.94 -28.21 -4.46
N ALA A 78 -10.72 -26.89 -4.60
CA ALA A 78 -11.51 -26.00 -5.45
C ALA A 78 -13.03 -26.07 -5.17
N ILE A 79 -13.41 -26.25 -3.90
CA ILE A 79 -14.82 -26.23 -3.49
C ILE A 79 -15.25 -24.78 -3.26
N SER A 80 -16.22 -24.31 -4.04
CA SER A 80 -16.75 -22.95 -3.91
C SER A 80 -17.51 -22.77 -2.59
N MET A 81 -17.08 -21.82 -1.78
CA MET A 81 -17.80 -21.41 -0.57
C MET A 81 -19.11 -20.70 -0.95
N ARG A 82 -20.15 -20.94 -0.15
CA ARG A 82 -21.45 -20.30 -0.38
C ARG A 82 -21.36 -18.78 -0.10
N PRO A 83 -21.88 -17.90 -1.00
CA PRO A 83 -21.83 -16.45 -0.77
C PRO A 83 -22.62 -16.00 0.46
N ARG A 84 -22.03 -15.05 1.20
CA ARG A 84 -22.53 -14.45 2.46
C ARG A 84 -24.01 -14.07 2.46
N GLU A 85 -24.51 -13.48 1.37
CA GLU A 85 -25.91 -13.02 1.27
C GLU A 85 -26.92 -14.17 1.40
N SER A 86 -26.53 -15.39 1.02
CA SER A 86 -27.38 -16.57 1.11
C SER A 86 -27.24 -17.35 2.44
N ALA A 87 -26.29 -16.95 3.29
CA ALA A 87 -26.09 -17.47 4.66
C ALA A 87 -26.79 -16.60 5.73
N ALA A 88 -27.24 -15.38 5.36
CA ALA A 88 -27.96 -14.46 6.24
C ALA A 88 -29.18 -15.05 6.98
N PRO A 89 -29.97 -15.99 6.42
CA PRO A 89 -31.08 -16.62 7.15
C PRO A 89 -30.64 -17.47 8.36
N PHE A 90 -29.40 -17.99 8.37
CA PHE A 90 -28.85 -18.71 9.52
C PHE A 90 -28.44 -17.77 10.65
N LEU A 91 -27.87 -16.60 10.32
CA LEU A 91 -27.48 -15.58 11.29
C LEU A 91 -28.68 -15.04 12.09
N VAL A 92 -29.85 -14.84 11.47
CA VAL A 92 -31.03 -14.27 12.15
C VAL A 92 -31.68 -15.25 13.14
N HIS A 93 -31.59 -16.56 12.91
CA HIS A 93 -32.10 -17.57 13.84
C HIS A 93 -31.10 -17.91 14.95
N GLU A 94 -29.79 -17.72 14.71
CA GLU A 94 -28.73 -17.96 15.70
C GLU A 94 -28.38 -16.70 16.53
N ASP A 95 -28.62 -15.47 16.03
CA ASP A 95 -28.37 -14.20 16.75
C ASP A 95 -29.23 -14.06 18.01
N GLN A 96 -30.43 -14.69 18.06
CA GLN A 96 -31.26 -14.71 19.28
C GLN A 96 -30.73 -15.68 20.36
N ALA A 97 -29.76 -16.53 20.02
CA ALA A 97 -29.13 -17.52 20.89
C ALA A 97 -27.60 -17.31 20.99
N GLY A 98 -27.09 -16.12 20.65
CA GLY A 98 -25.69 -15.71 20.71
C GLY A 98 -25.11 -15.56 22.12
N GLY A 99 -25.42 -16.51 23.00
CA GLY A 99 -24.83 -16.59 24.32
C GLY A 99 -23.46 -17.29 24.31
N PRO A 100 -22.71 -17.23 25.43
CA PRO A 100 -21.43 -17.91 25.58
C PRO A 100 -21.50 -19.42 25.31
N VAL A 101 -22.67 -20.03 25.48
CA VAL A 101 -22.95 -21.46 25.20
C VAL A 101 -22.82 -21.78 23.71
N PHE A 102 -23.34 -20.91 22.84
CA PHE A 102 -23.25 -21.10 21.39
C PHE A 102 -21.78 -21.04 20.92
N MET A 103 -21.01 -20.09 21.45
CA MET A 103 -19.58 -19.97 21.13
C MET A 103 -18.79 -21.20 21.59
N GLU A 104 -19.18 -21.80 22.72
CA GLU A 104 -18.59 -23.05 23.18
C GLU A 104 -18.95 -24.25 22.29
N GLU A 105 -20.20 -24.35 21.87
CA GLU A 105 -20.62 -25.38 20.91
C GLU A 105 -19.93 -25.21 19.55
N LEU A 106 -19.82 -23.97 19.05
CA LEU A 106 -19.11 -23.65 17.81
C LEU A 106 -17.64 -24.00 17.91
N ALA A 107 -16.97 -23.65 19.01
CA ALA A 107 -15.56 -24.00 19.24
C ALA A 107 -15.35 -25.52 19.20
N LYS A 108 -16.27 -26.27 19.81
CA LYS A 108 -16.25 -27.74 19.79
C LYS A 108 -16.49 -28.30 18.39
N ARG A 109 -17.50 -27.80 17.67
CA ARG A 109 -17.79 -28.21 16.28
C ARG A 109 -16.60 -27.97 15.34
N LEU A 110 -15.97 -26.79 15.43
CA LEU A 110 -14.77 -26.45 14.66
C LEU A 110 -13.61 -27.40 14.98
N GLN A 111 -13.43 -27.75 16.26
CA GLN A 111 -12.42 -28.72 16.69
C GLN A 111 -12.67 -30.10 16.06
N GLU A 112 -13.90 -30.59 16.16
CA GLU A 112 -14.26 -31.91 15.62
C GLU A 112 -14.06 -31.97 14.11
N HIS A 113 -14.40 -30.91 13.37
CA HIS A 113 -14.15 -30.84 11.93
C HIS A 113 -12.65 -30.77 11.61
N GLU A 114 -11.86 -29.99 12.34
CA GLU A 114 -10.39 -29.93 12.18
C GLU A 114 -9.74 -31.31 12.43
N GLU A 115 -10.11 -31.98 13.52
CA GLU A 115 -9.61 -33.31 13.88
C GLU A 115 -9.99 -34.34 12.81
N ARG A 116 -11.26 -34.36 12.38
CA ARG A 116 -11.73 -35.24 11.30
C ARG A 116 -10.96 -35.02 10.00
N VAL A 117 -10.87 -33.78 9.53
CA VAL A 117 -10.19 -33.45 8.26
C VAL A 117 -8.70 -33.77 8.35
N THR A 118 -8.05 -33.44 9.47
CA THR A 118 -6.63 -33.77 9.70
C THR A 118 -6.40 -35.29 9.68
N GLN A 119 -7.26 -36.08 10.33
CA GLN A 119 -7.17 -37.53 10.32
C GLN A 119 -7.37 -38.12 8.92
N MET A 120 -8.34 -37.59 8.15
CA MET A 120 -8.61 -38.00 6.78
C MET A 120 -7.45 -37.66 5.85
N ASN A 121 -6.86 -36.48 5.99
CA ASN A 121 -5.67 -36.07 5.26
C ASN A 121 -4.49 -37.00 5.57
N HIS A 122 -4.22 -37.29 6.85
CA HIS A 122 -3.16 -38.22 7.22
C HIS A 122 -3.36 -39.63 6.62
N SER A 123 -4.62 -40.11 6.62
CA SER A 123 -4.97 -41.41 6.03
C SER A 123 -4.81 -41.40 4.51
N HIS A 124 -5.21 -40.31 3.86
CA HIS A 124 -5.07 -40.11 2.42
C HIS A 124 -3.59 -40.06 2.00
N ASP A 125 -2.77 -39.28 2.69
CA ASP A 125 -1.33 -39.17 2.41
C ASP A 125 -0.62 -40.52 2.61
N ALA A 126 -1.00 -41.27 3.66
CA ALA A 126 -0.45 -42.60 3.91
C ALA A 126 -0.84 -43.61 2.80
N LEU A 127 -2.07 -43.55 2.30
CA LEU A 127 -2.51 -44.39 1.18
C LEU A 127 -1.82 -44.00 -0.13
N GLN A 128 -1.67 -42.70 -0.40
CA GLN A 128 -0.99 -42.19 -1.59
C GLN A 128 0.49 -42.59 -1.60
N ARG A 129 1.20 -42.51 -0.46
CA ARG A 129 2.59 -43.00 -0.35
C ARG A 129 2.70 -44.50 -0.65
N ARG A 130 1.79 -45.32 -0.12
CA ARG A 130 1.79 -46.77 -0.39
C ARG A 130 1.50 -47.08 -1.86
N LEU A 131 0.57 -46.34 -2.47
CA LEU A 131 0.27 -46.49 -3.89
C LEU A 131 1.51 -46.16 -4.74
N LEU A 132 2.20 -45.06 -4.41
CA LEU A 132 3.45 -44.66 -5.08
C LEU A 132 4.56 -45.72 -4.92
N GLU A 133 4.72 -46.31 -3.73
CA GLU A 133 5.64 -47.43 -3.50
C GLU A 133 5.31 -48.67 -4.34
N LEU A 134 4.03 -48.97 -4.54
CA LEU A 134 3.57 -50.09 -5.37
C LEU A 134 3.74 -49.80 -6.87
N GLU A 135 3.48 -48.58 -7.32
CA GLU A 135 3.73 -48.16 -8.70
C GLU A 135 5.22 -48.21 -9.05
N GLU A 136 6.08 -47.74 -8.15
CA GLU A 136 7.54 -47.91 -8.27
C GLU A 136 7.91 -49.39 -8.40
N SER A 137 7.38 -50.25 -7.52
CA SER A 137 7.63 -51.69 -7.58
C SER A 137 7.18 -52.30 -8.91
N LYS A 138 6.03 -51.89 -9.44
CA LYS A 138 5.50 -52.33 -10.74
C LYS A 138 6.47 -51.96 -11.87
N HIS A 139 6.97 -50.72 -11.90
CA HIS A 139 7.93 -50.28 -12.90
C HIS A 139 9.27 -51.03 -12.79
N VAL A 140 9.77 -51.25 -11.57
CA VAL A 140 11.01 -52.00 -11.36
C VAL A 140 10.90 -53.43 -11.89
N VAL A 141 9.82 -54.16 -11.59
CA VAL A 141 9.62 -55.54 -12.05
C VAL A 141 9.47 -55.61 -13.57
N ARG A 142 8.75 -54.66 -14.18
CA ARG A 142 8.54 -54.62 -15.64
C ARG A 142 9.84 -54.34 -16.41
N GLU A 143 10.61 -53.34 -15.97
CA GLU A 143 11.86 -52.97 -16.65
C GLU A 143 12.97 -54.00 -16.41
N THR A 144 13.05 -54.60 -15.21
CA THR A 144 14.00 -55.69 -14.95
C THR A 144 13.78 -56.88 -15.88
N GLU A 145 12.53 -57.24 -16.19
CA GLU A 145 12.21 -58.29 -17.15
C GLU A 145 12.76 -57.99 -18.56
N VAL A 146 12.59 -56.75 -19.03
CA VAL A 146 13.13 -56.29 -20.32
C VAL A 146 14.66 -56.40 -20.34
N PHE A 147 15.32 -56.03 -19.24
CA PHE A 147 16.78 -56.14 -19.12
C PHE A 147 17.27 -57.59 -19.11
N PHE A 148 16.60 -58.50 -18.41
CA PHE A 148 16.96 -59.93 -18.42
C PHE A 148 16.78 -60.55 -19.81
N ARG A 149 15.67 -60.24 -20.50
CA ARG A 149 15.43 -60.70 -21.88
C ARG A 149 16.49 -60.16 -22.85
N HIS A 150 16.92 -58.91 -22.72
CA HIS A 150 18.00 -58.36 -23.53
C HIS A 150 19.36 -58.99 -23.23
N ALA A 151 19.67 -59.26 -21.95
CA ALA A 151 20.90 -59.94 -21.55
C ALA A 151 20.97 -61.39 -22.06
N GLU A 152 19.83 -62.09 -22.16
CA GLU A 152 19.73 -63.43 -22.75
C GLU A 152 19.86 -63.42 -24.28
N ALA A 153 19.47 -62.33 -24.94
CA ALA A 153 19.50 -62.20 -26.41
C ALA A 153 20.88 -61.84 -27.00
N GLU A 154 21.75 -61.12 -26.27
CA GLU A 154 23.09 -60.72 -26.73
C GLU A 154 24.24 -61.13 -25.78
N PRO A 155 24.64 -62.42 -25.73
CA PRO A 155 25.74 -62.87 -24.87
C PRO A 155 27.15 -62.42 -25.32
N ALA A 156 27.29 -61.83 -26.51
CA ALA A 156 28.58 -61.52 -27.13
C ALA A 156 29.20 -60.17 -26.70
N GLN A 157 28.39 -59.16 -26.33
CA GLN A 157 28.91 -57.84 -25.92
C GLN A 157 29.34 -57.79 -24.44
N VAL A 158 28.87 -58.74 -23.62
CA VAL A 158 29.21 -58.82 -22.18
C VAL A 158 30.69 -59.18 -21.93
N ARG A 159 31.46 -59.60 -22.96
CA ARG A 159 32.85 -60.06 -22.83
C ARG A 159 33.94 -59.11 -23.38
N VAL A 160 33.60 -57.94 -23.94
CA VAL A 160 34.58 -57.16 -24.76
C VAL A 160 35.38 -56.10 -23.99
N SER A 161 35.14 -55.84 -22.70
CA SER A 161 35.94 -54.85 -21.94
C SER A 161 37.17 -55.41 -21.20
N MET A 162 37.75 -56.51 -21.66
CA MET A 162 38.94 -57.14 -21.04
C MET A 162 40.19 -57.19 -21.93
N ASP A 163 40.13 -56.72 -23.18
CA ASP A 163 41.29 -56.71 -24.08
C ASP A 163 41.35 -55.38 -24.85
N GLU A 164 41.82 -54.31 -24.20
CA GLU A 164 42.68 -53.29 -24.83
C GLU A 164 43.29 -52.38 -23.75
N ASP A 165 44.63 -52.36 -23.76
CA ASP A 165 45.57 -51.54 -22.98
C ASP A 165 45.98 -51.96 -21.56
N ALA A 166 47.27 -52.30 -21.48
CA ALA A 166 48.03 -52.73 -20.32
C ALA A 166 48.28 -51.61 -19.29
N GLN A 167 48.10 -51.94 -18.00
CA GLN A 167 49.11 -51.82 -16.92
C GLN A 167 48.46 -52.02 -15.53
N ALA A 168 48.49 -53.26 -15.03
CA ALA A 168 48.39 -53.56 -13.60
C ALA A 168 49.20 -54.83 -13.30
N PRO A 169 50.40 -54.73 -12.67
CA PRO A 169 51.26 -55.88 -12.44
C PRO A 169 50.99 -56.42 -11.03
N LEU A 170 50.11 -57.43 -10.84
CA LEU A 170 50.07 -58.11 -9.54
C LEU A 170 49.40 -59.49 -9.43
N LEU A 171 49.13 -60.23 -10.51
CA LEU A 171 48.55 -61.57 -10.40
C LEU A 171 49.16 -62.58 -11.40
N GLU A 172 50.49 -62.68 -11.45
CA GLU A 172 51.17 -63.91 -11.90
C GLU A 172 51.28 -64.88 -10.73
N GLY A 173 50.26 -65.72 -10.53
CA GLY A 173 50.32 -66.67 -9.43
C GLY A 173 49.09 -67.51 -9.17
N GLN A 174 48.39 -68.00 -10.20
CA GLN A 174 47.62 -69.26 -10.14
C GLN A 174 46.98 -69.57 -11.50
N ALA A 175 47.64 -70.44 -12.27
CA ALA A 175 47.13 -71.01 -13.52
C ALA A 175 46.04 -72.08 -13.25
N GLY A 176 44.93 -71.68 -12.63
CA GLY A 176 43.81 -72.58 -12.28
C GLY A 176 42.44 -72.18 -12.84
N VAL A 177 42.24 -70.95 -13.32
CA VAL A 177 40.89 -70.43 -13.63
C VAL A 177 40.50 -70.53 -15.11
N ARG A 178 41.46 -70.77 -16.02
CA ARG A 178 41.17 -70.90 -17.46
C ARG A 178 40.48 -72.21 -17.87
N SER A 179 40.42 -73.22 -17.00
CA SER A 179 39.84 -74.54 -17.31
C SER A 179 38.37 -74.71 -16.92
N LEU A 180 37.72 -73.73 -16.28
CA LEU A 180 36.30 -73.77 -15.91
C LEU A 180 35.37 -73.13 -16.96
N ALA A 181 35.94 -72.50 -18.01
CA ALA A 181 35.18 -71.79 -19.03
C ALA A 181 34.53 -72.69 -20.11
N ALA A 182 34.71 -74.01 -20.03
CA ALA A 182 34.14 -74.99 -20.97
C ALA A 182 32.91 -75.74 -20.43
N SER A 183 32.55 -75.55 -19.15
CA SER A 183 31.28 -76.02 -18.59
C SER A 183 30.30 -74.86 -18.61
N GLY A 184 29.24 -74.94 -19.41
CA GLY A 184 28.14 -73.95 -19.49
C GLY A 184 27.34 -73.82 -18.20
N VAL A 185 28.01 -73.49 -17.09
CA VAL A 185 27.42 -73.11 -15.82
C VAL A 185 27.07 -71.62 -15.94
N PRO A 186 25.79 -71.23 -15.83
CA PRO A 186 25.42 -69.83 -15.75
C PRO A 186 26.11 -69.23 -14.52
N MET A 187 26.86 -68.15 -14.71
CA MET A 187 27.40 -67.37 -13.59
C MET A 187 26.22 -66.69 -12.91
N ASP A 188 25.82 -67.17 -11.73
CA ASP A 188 24.82 -66.51 -10.88
C ASP A 188 25.36 -65.14 -10.43
N LEU A 189 25.10 -64.11 -11.23
CA LEU A 189 25.36 -62.72 -10.88
C LEU A 189 24.21 -62.22 -10.02
N GLU A 190 24.47 -62.03 -8.73
CA GLU A 190 23.56 -61.33 -7.83
C GLU A 190 23.42 -59.85 -8.27
N PHE A 191 22.21 -59.30 -8.15
CA PHE A 191 21.89 -57.96 -8.61
C PHE A 191 21.07 -57.17 -7.59
N VAL A 192 21.09 -55.84 -7.74
CA VAL A 192 20.30 -54.89 -6.95
C VAL A 192 19.49 -54.04 -7.92
N ALA A 193 18.17 -54.00 -7.74
CA ALA A 193 17.26 -53.18 -8.52
C ALA A 193 16.53 -52.18 -7.62
N GLY A 194 16.26 -50.99 -8.16
CA GLY A 194 15.58 -49.92 -7.42
C GLY A 194 15.19 -48.76 -8.30
N THR A 195 14.58 -47.75 -7.68
CA THR A 195 14.31 -46.46 -8.34
C THR A 195 15.10 -45.34 -7.67
N ILE A 196 15.41 -44.31 -8.45
CA ILE A 196 16.07 -43.09 -7.96
C ILE A 196 15.56 -41.87 -8.73
N GLU A 197 15.56 -40.71 -8.08
CA GLU A 197 15.27 -39.44 -8.76
C GLU A 197 16.23 -39.19 -9.92
N ARG A 198 15.70 -38.74 -11.07
CA ARG A 198 16.49 -38.53 -12.29
C ARG A 198 17.66 -37.57 -12.10
N THR A 199 17.50 -36.56 -11.25
CA THR A 199 18.51 -35.57 -10.89
C THR A 199 19.73 -36.21 -10.21
N HIS A 200 19.52 -37.25 -9.40
CA HIS A 200 20.56 -37.92 -8.62
C HIS A 200 21.27 -39.04 -9.40
N MET A 201 20.74 -39.45 -10.55
CA MET A 201 21.22 -40.61 -11.30
C MET A 201 22.68 -40.48 -11.75
N ALA A 202 23.05 -39.33 -12.34
CA ALA A 202 24.43 -39.07 -12.78
C ALA A 202 25.43 -39.06 -11.61
N THR A 203 24.98 -38.66 -10.42
CA THR A 203 25.80 -38.68 -9.20
C THR A 203 25.97 -40.12 -8.69
N LEU A 204 24.91 -40.93 -8.72
CA LEU A 204 24.94 -42.33 -8.30
C LEU A 204 25.96 -43.11 -9.12
N GLU A 205 25.92 -42.95 -10.45
CA GLU A 205 26.86 -43.59 -11.37
C GLU A 205 28.31 -43.22 -11.03
N ARG A 206 28.62 -41.94 -10.83
CA ARG A 206 29.98 -41.47 -10.49
C ARG A 206 30.47 -42.01 -9.14
N VAL A 207 29.59 -42.07 -8.14
CA VAL A 207 29.93 -42.57 -6.80
C VAL A 207 30.19 -44.08 -6.87
N LEU A 208 29.32 -44.84 -7.53
CA LEU A 208 29.48 -46.28 -7.72
C LEU A 208 30.72 -46.61 -8.56
N TRP A 209 30.98 -45.87 -9.63
CA TRP A 209 32.17 -46.04 -10.47
C TRP A 209 33.46 -45.90 -9.66
N ARG A 210 33.53 -44.87 -8.80
CA ARG A 210 34.66 -44.65 -7.88
C ARG A 210 34.75 -45.73 -6.80
N ALA A 211 33.62 -46.12 -6.21
CA ALA A 211 33.57 -47.12 -5.15
C ALA A 211 33.95 -48.53 -5.64
N MET A 212 33.63 -48.85 -6.89
CA MET A 212 33.89 -50.12 -7.57
C MET A 212 35.21 -50.12 -8.37
N ARG A 213 35.98 -49.03 -8.32
CA ARG A 213 37.28 -48.87 -9.03
C ARG A 213 37.18 -49.18 -10.54
N GLY A 214 36.09 -48.74 -11.18
CA GLY A 214 35.85 -48.97 -12.61
C GLY A 214 35.13 -50.27 -12.96
N ASN A 215 34.87 -51.17 -12.00
CA ASN A 215 34.15 -52.42 -12.21
C ASN A 215 32.64 -52.25 -11.91
N LEU A 216 31.97 -51.30 -12.57
CA LEU A 216 30.53 -51.07 -12.43
C LEU A 216 29.80 -51.52 -13.69
N TYR A 217 28.86 -52.47 -13.54
CA TYR A 217 27.90 -52.83 -14.58
C TYR A 217 26.49 -52.45 -14.11
N MET A 218 25.96 -51.36 -14.68
CA MET A 218 24.67 -50.79 -14.32
C MET A 218 23.89 -50.44 -15.59
N ASN A 219 22.62 -50.85 -15.62
CA ASN A 219 21.65 -50.42 -16.63
C ASN A 219 20.56 -49.60 -15.95
N TYR A 220 19.97 -48.66 -16.69
CA TYR A 220 18.84 -47.89 -16.20
C TYR A 220 17.83 -47.59 -17.30
N ALA A 221 16.57 -47.45 -16.90
CA ALA A 221 15.45 -47.05 -17.75
C ALA A 221 14.76 -45.84 -17.13
N GLU A 222 14.31 -44.92 -17.98
CA GLU A 222 13.57 -43.74 -17.55
C GLU A 222 12.09 -44.07 -17.42
N ILE A 223 11.46 -43.69 -16.30
CA ILE A 223 10.01 -43.77 -16.17
C ILE A 223 9.41 -42.51 -16.82
N PRO A 224 8.53 -42.64 -17.83
CA PRO A 224 7.96 -41.50 -18.54
C PRO A 224 6.89 -40.79 -17.70
N THR A 225 6.21 -41.52 -16.81
CA THR A 225 5.18 -40.99 -15.93
C THR A 225 5.80 -40.30 -14.72
N PRO A 226 5.42 -39.04 -14.44
CA PRO A 226 5.82 -38.39 -13.19
C PRO A 226 5.08 -38.99 -12.00
N PHE A 227 5.76 -39.03 -10.85
CA PHE A 227 5.16 -39.42 -9.57
C PHE A 227 4.76 -38.17 -8.79
N GLU A 228 3.53 -38.16 -8.26
CA GLU A 228 3.01 -37.10 -7.40
C GLU A 228 3.23 -37.49 -5.93
N ASP A 229 4.37 -37.07 -5.37
CA ASP A 229 4.69 -37.28 -3.96
C ASP A 229 3.86 -36.32 -3.09
N PRO A 230 3.05 -36.79 -2.12
CA PRO A 230 2.22 -35.89 -1.30
C PRO A 230 3.01 -34.91 -0.42
N SER A 231 4.31 -35.13 -0.25
CA SER A 231 5.23 -34.21 0.45
C SER A 231 5.86 -33.13 -0.44
N ARG A 232 5.72 -33.24 -1.77
CA ARG A 232 6.33 -32.32 -2.74
C ARG A 232 5.26 -31.88 -3.74
N GLU A 233 5.10 -30.57 -3.94
CA GLU A 233 4.11 -30.06 -4.90
C GLU A 233 4.54 -30.26 -6.37
N GLU A 234 5.82 -30.58 -6.61
CA GLU A 234 6.35 -30.81 -7.95
C GLU A 234 6.31 -32.29 -8.36
N PRO A 235 5.89 -32.60 -9.60
CA PRO A 235 5.96 -33.95 -10.13
C PRO A 235 7.41 -34.44 -10.20
N VAL A 236 7.71 -35.55 -9.52
CA VAL A 236 9.06 -36.11 -9.46
C VAL A 236 9.23 -37.17 -10.54
N TYR A 237 10.26 -37.00 -11.38
CA TYR A 237 10.66 -38.03 -12.35
C TYR A 237 11.70 -38.97 -11.75
N LYS A 238 11.41 -40.27 -11.80
CA LYS A 238 12.30 -41.33 -11.31
C LYS A 238 12.80 -42.20 -12.47
N ASN A 239 13.96 -42.80 -12.27
CA ASN A 239 14.56 -43.78 -13.17
C ASN A 239 14.68 -45.12 -12.42
N VAL A 240 14.41 -46.22 -13.12
CA VAL A 240 14.71 -47.58 -12.64
C VAL A 240 16.17 -47.88 -12.94
N PHE A 241 16.90 -48.43 -11.98
CA PHE A 241 18.27 -48.92 -12.20
C PHE A 241 18.41 -50.38 -11.77
N VAL A 242 19.32 -51.08 -12.43
CA VAL A 242 19.72 -52.46 -12.12
C VAL A 242 21.24 -52.52 -12.13
N ILE A 243 21.84 -52.94 -11.02
CA ILE A 243 23.29 -53.03 -10.83
C ILE A 243 23.64 -54.50 -10.60
N PHE A 244 24.59 -55.02 -11.37
CA PHE A 244 25.10 -56.38 -11.23
C PHE A 244 26.46 -56.35 -10.53
N ALA A 245 26.62 -57.16 -9.47
CA ALA A 245 27.88 -57.24 -8.74
C ALA A 245 28.08 -58.63 -8.12
N HIS A 246 29.33 -59.07 -8.02
CA HIS A 246 29.68 -60.34 -7.39
C HIS A 246 30.18 -60.12 -5.97
N GLY A 247 29.58 -60.82 -5.01
CA GLY A 247 30.00 -60.84 -3.60
C GLY A 247 29.08 -60.05 -2.66
N THR A 248 28.72 -60.70 -1.55
CA THR A 248 27.76 -60.19 -0.56
C THR A 248 28.19 -58.89 0.11
N GLN A 249 29.49 -58.70 0.36
CA GLN A 249 30.03 -57.46 0.95
C GLN A 249 29.92 -56.25 0.00
N VAL A 250 30.09 -56.48 -1.30
CA VAL A 250 30.00 -55.46 -2.34
C VAL A 250 28.55 -55.03 -2.50
N LEU A 251 27.62 -55.98 -2.56
CA LEU A 251 26.18 -55.70 -2.65
C LEU A 251 25.67 -54.95 -1.42
N ALA A 252 26.11 -55.32 -0.22
CA ALA A 252 25.78 -54.58 0.99
C ALA A 252 26.28 -53.13 0.95
N LYS A 253 27.45 -52.88 0.33
CA LYS A 253 27.98 -51.53 0.13
C LYS A 253 27.17 -50.76 -0.93
N ILE A 254 26.80 -51.40 -2.03
CA ILE A 254 25.95 -50.80 -3.08
C ILE A 254 24.58 -50.41 -2.51
N ARG A 255 23.92 -51.32 -1.75
CA ARG A 255 22.64 -51.03 -1.09
C ARG A 255 22.71 -49.79 -0.20
N LYS A 256 23.74 -49.69 0.65
CA LYS A 256 23.98 -48.52 1.50
C LYS A 256 24.20 -47.23 0.71
N ILE A 257 24.90 -47.29 -0.43
CA ILE A 257 25.13 -46.12 -1.29
C ILE A 257 23.81 -45.68 -1.92
N CYS A 258 23.01 -46.61 -2.47
CA CYS A 258 21.70 -46.33 -3.04
C CYS A 258 20.75 -45.72 -2.00
N GLU A 259 20.65 -46.32 -0.81
CA GLU A 259 19.83 -45.83 0.30
C GLU A 259 20.26 -44.42 0.76
N SER A 260 21.58 -44.15 0.81
CA SER A 260 22.11 -42.83 1.20
C SER A 260 21.78 -41.71 0.21
N MET A 261 21.44 -42.07 -1.03
CA MET A 261 21.08 -41.14 -2.10
C MET A 261 19.56 -41.03 -2.32
N ASN A 262 18.77 -41.51 -1.35
CA ASN A 262 17.31 -41.58 -1.43
C ASN A 262 16.79 -42.50 -2.56
N GLY A 263 17.55 -43.54 -2.92
CA GLY A 263 17.06 -44.59 -3.82
C GLY A 263 16.24 -45.64 -3.06
N THR A 264 15.07 -45.99 -3.60
CA THR A 264 14.21 -47.06 -3.07
C THR A 264 14.59 -48.40 -3.71
N LEU A 265 14.90 -49.39 -2.87
CA LEU A 265 15.37 -50.71 -3.32
C LEU A 265 14.24 -51.73 -3.24
N TYR A 266 14.05 -52.48 -4.33
CA TYR A 266 13.02 -53.52 -4.40
C TYR A 266 13.68 -54.89 -4.58
N PRO A 267 13.31 -55.89 -3.76
CA PRO A 267 13.80 -57.25 -3.99
C PRO A 267 13.13 -57.78 -5.26
N VAL A 268 13.91 -58.27 -6.22
CA VAL A 268 13.40 -58.87 -7.47
C VAL A 268 13.97 -60.28 -7.58
N GLU A 269 13.13 -61.24 -7.94
CA GLU A 269 13.52 -62.64 -8.09
C GLU A 269 14.18 -62.90 -9.45
N SER A 270 15.06 -63.89 -9.51
CA SER A 270 15.78 -64.27 -10.73
C SER A 270 14.90 -65.10 -11.69
N ASP A 271 13.92 -65.85 -11.16
CA ASP A 271 13.01 -66.67 -11.94
C ASP A 271 11.91 -65.85 -12.63
N THR A 272 11.70 -66.08 -13.92
CA THR A 272 10.69 -65.37 -14.73
C THR A 272 9.27 -65.67 -14.27
N ALA A 273 8.96 -66.93 -13.92
CA ALA A 273 7.61 -67.31 -13.50
C ALA A 273 7.21 -66.65 -12.17
N GLN A 274 8.16 -66.52 -11.23
CA GLN A 274 7.91 -65.87 -9.94
C GLN A 274 7.82 -64.35 -10.08
N ARG A 275 8.61 -63.73 -10.98
CA ARG A 275 8.46 -62.31 -11.32
C ARG A 275 7.10 -61.99 -11.92
N GLU A 276 6.60 -62.81 -12.85
CA GLU A 276 5.25 -62.63 -13.43
C GLU A 276 4.16 -62.76 -12.36
N ALA A 277 4.26 -63.76 -11.48
CA ALA A 277 3.32 -63.92 -10.37
C ALA A 277 3.32 -62.70 -9.42
N ARG A 278 4.51 -62.16 -9.12
CA ARG A 278 4.64 -60.97 -8.28
C ARG A 278 4.13 -59.70 -8.96
N LEU A 279 4.31 -59.56 -10.27
CA LEU A 279 3.73 -58.45 -11.03
C LEU A 279 2.20 -58.48 -10.94
N HIS A 280 1.58 -59.66 -11.06
CA HIS A 280 0.14 -59.82 -10.89
C HIS A 280 -0.34 -59.43 -9.48
N ASP A 281 0.34 -59.87 -8.41
CA ASP A 281 0.01 -59.48 -7.02
C ASP A 281 0.15 -57.96 -6.79
N VAL A 282 1.20 -57.33 -7.35
CA VAL A 282 1.37 -55.86 -7.26
C VAL A 282 0.25 -55.12 -8.00
N LEU A 283 -0.17 -55.60 -9.17
CA LEU A 283 -1.26 -54.98 -9.94
C LEU A 283 -2.60 -55.08 -9.20
N GLU A 284 -2.92 -56.23 -8.61
CA GLU A 284 -4.15 -56.42 -7.81
C GLU A 284 -4.17 -55.45 -6.61
N ARG A 285 -3.04 -55.32 -5.90
CA ARG A 285 -2.93 -54.37 -4.78
C ARG A 285 -3.05 -52.92 -5.20
N ILE A 286 -2.55 -52.54 -6.38
CA ILE A 286 -2.71 -51.19 -6.91
C ILE A 286 -4.20 -50.89 -7.12
N GLU A 287 -4.94 -51.81 -7.76
CA GLU A 287 -6.38 -51.64 -8.00
C GLU A 287 -7.16 -51.53 -6.68
N ASP A 288 -6.86 -52.36 -5.68
CA ASP A 288 -7.46 -52.26 -4.34
C ASP A 288 -7.16 -50.91 -3.67
N HIS A 289 -5.91 -50.45 -3.73
CA HIS A 289 -5.51 -49.17 -3.14
C HIS A 289 -6.14 -47.97 -3.85
N GLU A 290 -6.26 -48.00 -5.18
CA GLU A 290 -6.96 -46.98 -5.97
C GLU A 290 -8.44 -46.89 -5.56
N ASN A 291 -9.11 -48.02 -5.39
CA ASN A 291 -10.50 -48.07 -4.94
C ASN A 291 -10.68 -47.49 -3.53
N ILE A 292 -9.77 -47.83 -2.60
CA ILE A 292 -9.78 -47.27 -1.24
C ILE A 292 -9.51 -45.77 -1.28
N LEU A 293 -8.54 -45.31 -2.08
CA LEU A 293 -8.19 -43.91 -2.23
C LEU A 293 -9.38 -43.10 -2.77
N TYR A 294 -10.08 -43.63 -3.78
CA TYR A 294 -11.29 -43.02 -4.34
C TYR A 294 -12.38 -42.88 -3.27
N SER A 295 -12.66 -43.94 -2.51
CA SER A 295 -13.67 -43.90 -1.43
C SER A 295 -13.30 -42.91 -0.31
N THR A 296 -12.02 -42.83 0.04
CA THR A 296 -11.50 -41.92 1.09
C THR A 296 -11.59 -40.47 0.63
N ASN A 297 -11.21 -40.18 -0.62
CA ASN A 297 -11.30 -38.85 -1.21
C ASN A 297 -12.77 -38.41 -1.34
N ALA A 298 -13.67 -39.30 -1.77
CA ALA A 298 -15.11 -39.02 -1.80
C ALA A 298 -15.68 -38.68 -0.41
N ALA A 299 -15.26 -39.41 0.63
CA ALA A 299 -15.64 -39.11 2.00
C ALA A 299 -15.09 -37.75 2.46
N ARG A 300 -13.81 -37.44 2.17
CA ARG A 300 -13.16 -36.18 2.52
C ARG A 300 -13.88 -34.99 1.88
N ARG A 301 -14.14 -35.09 0.57
CA ARG A 301 -14.89 -34.09 -0.19
C ARG A 301 -16.30 -33.87 0.35
N THR A 302 -16.98 -34.94 0.76
CA THR A 302 -18.32 -34.84 1.36
C THR A 302 -18.29 -34.06 2.68
N GLU A 303 -17.30 -34.30 3.53
CA GLU A 303 -17.14 -33.54 4.78
C GLU A 303 -16.78 -32.07 4.51
N LEU A 304 -15.87 -31.81 3.57
CA LEU A 304 -15.51 -30.46 3.17
C LEU A 304 -16.71 -29.70 2.58
N VAL A 305 -17.54 -30.33 1.75
CA VAL A 305 -18.77 -29.70 1.25
C VAL A 305 -19.72 -29.29 2.39
N ARG A 306 -19.88 -30.11 3.44
CA ARG A 306 -20.68 -29.74 4.62
C ARG A 306 -20.12 -28.52 5.34
N VAL A 307 -18.79 -28.44 5.49
CA VAL A 307 -18.11 -27.29 6.10
C VAL A 307 -18.29 -26.05 5.22
N ALA A 308 -18.19 -26.19 3.89
CA ALA A 308 -18.32 -25.08 2.93
C ALA A 308 -19.67 -24.36 2.99
N GLU A 309 -20.73 -25.04 3.45
CA GLU A 309 -22.08 -24.46 3.58
C GLU A 309 -22.17 -23.40 4.68
N SER A 310 -21.37 -23.53 5.75
CA SER A 310 -21.52 -22.74 7.00
C SER A 310 -20.27 -21.95 7.40
N ILE A 311 -19.09 -22.26 6.84
CA ILE A 311 -17.81 -21.65 7.20
C ILE A 311 -17.80 -20.10 7.10
N ALA A 312 -18.49 -19.54 6.10
CA ALA A 312 -18.57 -18.09 5.92
C ALA A 312 -19.37 -17.40 7.04
N ALA A 313 -20.42 -18.05 7.54
CA ALA A 313 -21.21 -17.54 8.67
C ALA A 313 -20.42 -17.64 9.98
N TRP A 314 -19.75 -18.77 10.22
CA TRP A 314 -18.89 -18.96 11.39
C TRP A 314 -17.76 -17.94 11.44
N ALA A 315 -17.12 -17.66 10.30
CA ALA A 315 -16.08 -16.64 10.19
C ALA A 315 -16.58 -15.24 10.55
N ASP A 316 -17.80 -14.89 10.13
CA ASP A 316 -18.40 -13.59 10.45
C ASP A 316 -18.76 -13.48 11.94
N VAL A 317 -19.29 -14.54 12.55
CA VAL A 317 -19.61 -14.56 14.00
C VAL A 317 -18.33 -14.44 14.84
N VAL A 318 -17.30 -15.25 14.56
CA VAL A 318 -16.03 -15.19 15.30
C VAL A 318 -15.36 -13.83 15.15
N ARG A 319 -15.41 -13.23 13.95
CA ARG A 319 -14.85 -11.89 13.73
C ARG A 319 -15.59 -10.81 14.53
N ARG A 320 -16.93 -10.84 14.56
CA ARG A 320 -17.74 -9.90 15.36
C ARG A 320 -17.42 -10.04 16.84
N GLU A 321 -17.39 -11.27 17.35
CA GLU A 321 -17.12 -11.53 18.76
C GLU A 321 -15.71 -11.09 19.16
N LYS A 322 -14.71 -11.34 18.31
CA LYS A 322 -13.33 -10.87 18.51
C LYS A 322 -13.25 -9.34 18.58
N LEU A 323 -14.02 -8.63 17.76
CA LEU A 323 -14.12 -7.16 17.82
C LEU A 323 -14.70 -6.69 19.17
N VAL A 324 -15.74 -7.36 19.66
CA VAL A 324 -16.38 -7.05 20.95
C VAL A 324 -15.39 -7.20 22.10
N TYR A 325 -14.70 -8.35 22.23
CA TYR A 325 -13.72 -8.54 23.30
C TYR A 325 -12.50 -7.63 23.19
N ASN A 326 -12.03 -7.33 21.97
CA ASN A 326 -10.96 -6.35 21.77
C ASN A 326 -11.37 -4.95 22.26
N THR A 327 -12.62 -4.58 22.06
CA THR A 327 -13.17 -3.32 22.57
C THR A 327 -13.29 -3.35 24.09
N MET A 328 -13.80 -4.43 24.67
CA MET A 328 -13.88 -4.60 26.13
C MET A 328 -12.51 -4.53 26.80
N ASN A 329 -11.44 -4.93 26.10
CA ASN A 329 -10.05 -4.82 26.56
C ASN A 329 -9.52 -3.38 26.63
N GLN A 330 -10.21 -2.41 26.05
CA GLN A 330 -9.89 -0.98 26.18
C GLN A 330 -10.50 -0.36 27.44
N PHE A 331 -11.44 -1.06 28.09
CA PHE A 331 -12.18 -0.53 29.25
C PHE A 331 -11.41 -0.75 30.55
N GLN A 332 -11.59 0.17 31.49
CA GLN A 332 -11.03 0.04 32.82
C GLN A 332 -11.94 -0.82 33.70
N PHE A 333 -11.37 -1.80 34.39
CA PHE A 333 -12.12 -2.66 35.29
C PHE A 333 -12.05 -2.13 36.73
N ASP A 334 -13.19 -1.77 37.31
CA ASP A 334 -13.29 -1.46 38.74
C ASP A 334 -13.69 -2.70 39.55
N GLY A 335 -12.71 -3.25 40.28
CA GLY A 335 -12.89 -4.45 41.10
C GLY A 335 -13.82 -4.26 42.29
N ASN A 336 -14.01 -3.03 42.78
CA ASN A 336 -14.84 -2.78 43.96
C ASN A 336 -16.34 -2.82 43.62
N GLN A 337 -16.71 -2.28 42.46
CA GLN A 337 -18.11 -2.16 42.03
C GLN A 337 -18.52 -3.24 41.02
N LYS A 338 -17.58 -4.07 40.53
CA LYS A 338 -17.79 -5.03 39.43
C LYS A 338 -18.43 -4.35 38.21
N THR A 339 -17.91 -3.18 37.89
CA THR A 339 -18.33 -2.37 36.76
C THR A 339 -17.12 -2.11 35.88
N LEU A 340 -17.36 -2.06 34.57
CA LEU A 340 -16.39 -1.57 33.62
C LEU A 340 -16.71 -0.11 33.30
N VAL A 341 -15.66 0.71 33.31
CA VAL A 341 -15.70 2.11 32.90
C VAL A 341 -15.17 2.19 31.48
N ALA A 342 -15.95 2.78 30.59
CA ALA A 342 -15.55 3.03 29.21
C ALA A 342 -15.69 4.51 28.88
N GLU A 343 -14.71 5.07 28.19
CA GLU A 343 -14.79 6.43 27.65
C GLU A 343 -14.84 6.36 26.13
N GLY A 344 -15.65 7.22 25.51
CA GLY A 344 -15.76 7.25 24.07
C GLY A 344 -16.30 8.56 23.53
N TRP A 345 -15.91 8.88 22.31
CA TRP A 345 -16.41 10.01 21.55
C TRP A 345 -17.69 9.64 20.82
N VAL A 346 -18.70 10.50 20.94
CA VAL A 346 -20.00 10.34 20.28
C VAL A 346 -20.45 11.66 19.67
N PRO A 347 -21.02 11.67 18.45
CA PRO A 347 -21.70 12.84 17.91
C PRO A 347 -22.83 13.29 18.85
N SER A 348 -22.87 14.58 19.17
CA SER A 348 -23.82 15.13 20.15
C SER A 348 -25.28 14.94 19.73
N THR A 349 -25.53 14.82 18.42
CA THR A 349 -26.84 14.51 17.83
C THR A 349 -27.30 13.08 18.07
N ASP A 350 -26.36 12.14 18.24
CA ASP A 350 -26.62 10.71 18.37
C ASP A 350 -26.68 10.23 19.83
N LEU A 351 -26.50 11.11 20.81
CA LEU A 351 -26.54 10.76 22.24
C LEU A 351 -27.84 10.06 22.66
N ALA A 352 -28.98 10.49 22.12
CA ALA A 352 -30.27 9.86 22.39
C ALA A 352 -30.37 8.43 21.82
N SER A 353 -29.72 8.18 20.68
CA SER A 353 -29.67 6.84 20.06
C SER A 353 -28.82 5.87 20.88
N VAL A 354 -27.69 6.36 21.42
CA VAL A 354 -26.84 5.60 22.33
C VAL A 354 -27.59 5.24 23.62
N GLN A 355 -28.29 6.19 24.25
CA GLN A 355 -29.10 5.92 25.44
C GLN A 355 -30.18 4.86 25.18
N LEU A 356 -30.80 4.86 24.00
CA LEU A 356 -31.79 3.85 23.63
C LEU A 356 -31.14 2.46 23.48
N ALA A 357 -29.96 2.38 22.87
CA ALA A 357 -29.21 1.13 22.74
C ALA A 357 -28.80 0.56 24.11
N LEU A 358 -28.34 1.41 25.04
CA LEU A 358 -28.02 1.00 26.41
C LEU A 358 -29.23 0.40 27.16
N ARG A 359 -30.42 0.98 26.95
CA ARG A 359 -31.68 0.45 27.52
C ARG A 359 -32.03 -0.91 26.92
N ARG A 360 -31.94 -1.05 25.59
CA ARG A 360 -32.17 -2.33 24.90
C ARG A 360 -31.24 -3.42 25.40
N ALA A 361 -29.95 -3.13 25.52
CA ALA A 361 -28.97 -4.09 26.06
C ALA A 361 -29.33 -4.56 27.48
N THR A 362 -29.81 -3.63 28.33
CA THR A 362 -30.26 -3.96 29.69
C THR A 362 -31.51 -4.85 29.67
N GLU A 363 -32.49 -4.54 28.81
CA GLU A 363 -33.73 -5.31 28.65
C GLU A 363 -33.47 -6.72 28.11
N THR A 364 -32.61 -6.86 27.09
CA THR A 364 -32.23 -8.15 26.50
C THR A 364 -31.54 -9.06 27.51
N THR A 365 -30.66 -8.49 28.36
CA THR A 365 -29.92 -9.26 29.37
C THR A 365 -30.77 -9.57 30.61
N GLY A 366 -31.88 -8.86 30.82
CA GLY A 366 -32.68 -8.95 32.04
C GLY A 366 -31.96 -8.42 33.29
N ALA A 367 -30.91 -7.60 33.11
CA ALA A 367 -30.09 -7.09 34.21
C ALA A 367 -30.88 -6.08 35.06
N HIS A 368 -30.75 -6.16 36.38
CA HIS A 368 -31.45 -5.26 37.31
C HIS A 368 -30.86 -3.85 37.35
N VAL A 369 -29.60 -3.68 36.95
CA VAL A 369 -28.88 -2.40 36.96
C VAL A 369 -28.67 -1.95 35.52
N SER A 370 -29.21 -0.78 35.17
CA SER A 370 -28.99 -0.16 33.87
C SER A 370 -27.58 0.44 33.80
N SER A 371 -26.96 0.37 32.62
CA SER A 371 -25.74 1.13 32.34
C SER A 371 -26.00 2.63 32.44
N VAL A 372 -25.06 3.35 33.06
CA VAL A 372 -25.15 4.80 33.27
C VAL A 372 -24.24 5.51 32.28
N MET A 373 -24.79 6.51 31.58
CA MET A 373 -24.03 7.36 30.66
C MET A 373 -23.96 8.78 31.22
N GLN A 374 -22.73 9.30 31.35
CA GLN A 374 -22.45 10.67 31.74
C GLN A 374 -21.68 11.38 30.64
N THR A 375 -21.98 12.65 30.39
CA THR A 375 -21.23 13.50 29.45
C THR A 375 -20.14 14.24 30.22
N MET A 376 -18.89 14.09 29.79
CA MET A 376 -17.72 14.72 30.40
C MET A 376 -17.25 15.91 29.58
N HIS A 377 -16.78 16.95 30.25
CA HIS A 377 -16.07 18.06 29.62
C HIS A 377 -14.57 17.78 29.67
N THR A 378 -13.92 17.76 28.51
CA THR A 378 -12.47 17.56 28.39
C THR A 378 -11.85 18.69 27.57
N LYS A 379 -10.55 18.95 27.81
CA LYS A 379 -9.71 19.85 27.02
C LYS A 379 -9.05 19.14 25.83
N GLU A 380 -9.12 17.81 25.75
CA GLU A 380 -8.56 17.03 24.65
C GLU A 380 -9.24 17.35 23.31
N THR A 381 -8.49 17.26 22.22
CA THR A 381 -9.01 17.48 20.87
C THR A 381 -9.88 16.30 20.45
N PRO A 382 -11.17 16.50 20.13
CA PRO A 382 -12.04 15.42 19.68
C PRO A 382 -11.76 14.98 18.24
N PRO A 383 -12.21 13.78 17.85
CA PRO A 383 -12.09 13.28 16.49
C PRO A 383 -12.93 14.08 15.50
N THR A 384 -12.42 14.19 14.27
CA THR A 384 -13.13 14.85 13.18
C THR A 384 -14.05 13.85 12.48
N TYR A 385 -15.36 14.14 12.50
CA TYR A 385 -16.36 13.39 11.75
C TYR A 385 -17.10 14.30 10.80
N GLN A 386 -17.20 13.88 9.54
CA GLN A 386 -17.95 14.58 8.51
C GLN A 386 -18.94 13.61 7.89
N ARG A 387 -20.23 13.91 8.01
CA ARG A 387 -21.29 13.08 7.43
C ARG A 387 -21.32 13.26 5.92
N THR A 388 -20.77 12.31 5.17
CA THR A 388 -20.73 12.33 3.72
C THR A 388 -21.93 11.61 3.10
N ASN A 389 -22.48 12.18 2.03
CA ASN A 389 -23.40 11.48 1.14
C ASN A 389 -22.62 10.72 0.06
N LYS A 390 -23.28 9.80 -0.65
CA LYS A 390 -22.68 9.04 -1.77
C LYS A 390 -21.96 9.91 -2.81
N LEU A 391 -22.43 11.14 -3.02
CA LEU A 391 -21.82 12.10 -3.94
C LEU A 391 -20.51 12.68 -3.38
N THR A 392 -20.51 13.08 -2.11
CA THR A 392 -19.41 13.81 -1.47
C THR A 392 -18.35 12.90 -0.89
N GLU A 393 -18.66 11.63 -0.66
CA GLU A 393 -17.76 10.63 -0.09
C GLU A 393 -16.44 10.53 -0.86
N GLY A 394 -16.50 10.39 -2.19
CA GLY A 394 -15.31 10.31 -3.02
C GLY A 394 -14.46 11.59 -3.00
N PHE A 395 -15.10 12.77 -2.96
CA PHE A 395 -14.37 14.04 -2.85
C PHE A 395 -13.74 14.23 -1.48
N GLN A 396 -14.42 13.79 -0.42
CA GLN A 396 -13.91 13.86 0.94
C GLN A 396 -12.70 12.94 1.12
N ALA A 397 -12.77 11.71 0.62
CA ALA A 397 -11.66 10.76 0.66
C ALA A 397 -10.39 11.30 -0.02
N ILE A 398 -10.55 12.06 -1.12
CA ILE A 398 -9.42 12.73 -1.80
C ILE A 398 -8.76 13.80 -0.91
N ILE A 399 -9.53 14.48 -0.07
CA ILE A 399 -9.01 15.53 0.81
C ILE A 399 -8.41 14.92 2.06
N ASP A 400 -9.09 13.93 2.64
CA ASP A 400 -8.60 13.18 3.79
C ASP A 400 -7.28 12.46 3.49
N ALA A 401 -7.03 12.09 2.22
CA ALA A 401 -5.75 11.55 1.76
C ALA A 401 -4.58 12.53 1.88
N TYR A 402 -4.83 13.84 1.87
CA TYR A 402 -3.80 14.86 2.16
C TYR A 402 -3.58 15.00 3.67
N GLY A 403 -4.66 15.00 4.44
CA GLY A 403 -4.67 15.03 5.90
C GLY A 403 -6.07 15.30 6.41
N TYR A 404 -6.36 14.91 7.66
CA TYR A 404 -7.68 15.12 8.26
C TYR A 404 -7.82 16.52 8.84
N ALA A 405 -8.99 17.11 8.64
CA ALA A 405 -9.29 18.46 9.11
C ALA A 405 -9.21 18.51 10.64
N THR A 406 -8.74 19.63 11.19
CA THR A 406 -8.83 19.87 12.63
C THR A 406 -10.29 20.01 13.05
N TYR A 407 -10.56 19.75 14.33
CA TYR A 407 -11.93 19.75 14.84
C TYR A 407 -12.62 21.11 14.65
N GLN A 408 -13.82 21.10 14.10
CA GLN A 408 -14.65 22.26 13.75
C GLN A 408 -14.03 23.25 12.75
N GLU A 409 -13.00 22.83 12.02
CA GLU A 409 -12.45 23.58 10.89
C GLU A 409 -13.41 23.59 9.69
N ALA A 410 -13.35 24.65 8.88
CA ALA A 410 -14.07 24.71 7.61
C ALA A 410 -13.54 23.65 6.64
N ASN A 411 -14.42 22.78 6.17
CA ASN A 411 -14.07 21.68 5.28
C ASN A 411 -13.83 22.17 3.83
N PRO A 412 -12.63 21.96 3.25
CA PRO A 412 -12.39 22.25 1.83
C PRO A 412 -13.17 21.33 0.88
N GLY A 413 -13.67 20.19 1.37
CA GLY A 413 -14.41 19.21 0.58
C GLY A 413 -15.65 19.75 -0.07
N LEU A 414 -16.38 20.62 0.62
CA LEU A 414 -17.59 21.22 0.08
C LEU A 414 -17.33 22.01 -1.21
N PHE A 415 -16.25 22.81 -1.22
CA PHE A 415 -15.89 23.65 -2.36
C PHE A 415 -15.21 22.84 -3.46
N SER A 416 -14.42 21.85 -3.07
CA SER A 416 -13.71 20.96 -3.99
C SER A 416 -14.65 20.18 -4.90
N VAL A 417 -15.89 19.89 -4.49
CA VAL A 417 -16.91 19.25 -5.36
C VAL A 417 -17.09 19.98 -6.70
N ILE A 418 -16.94 21.32 -6.72
CA ILE A 418 -17.09 22.13 -7.93
C ILE A 418 -15.74 22.60 -8.47
N THR A 419 -14.85 23.12 -7.62
CA THR A 419 -13.59 23.72 -8.07
C THR A 419 -12.65 22.67 -8.66
N PHE A 420 -12.65 21.45 -8.13
CA PHE A 420 -11.77 20.38 -8.63
C PHE A 420 -12.13 19.93 -10.04
N PRO A 421 -13.37 19.53 -10.34
CA PRO A 421 -13.76 19.20 -11.71
C PRO A 421 -13.61 20.38 -12.68
N PHE A 422 -13.80 21.62 -12.22
CA PHE A 422 -13.63 22.80 -13.05
C PHE A 422 -12.17 23.07 -13.45
N LEU A 423 -11.22 23.02 -12.51
CA LEU A 423 -9.79 23.17 -12.84
C LEU A 423 -9.30 22.05 -13.76
N PHE A 424 -9.77 20.82 -13.54
CA PHE A 424 -9.54 19.72 -14.44
C PHE A 424 -10.05 20.01 -15.85
N ALA A 425 -11.28 20.50 -15.99
CA ALA A 425 -11.89 20.81 -17.27
C ALA A 425 -11.17 21.93 -18.05
N VAL A 426 -10.51 22.86 -17.37
CA VAL A 426 -9.67 23.89 -18.02
C VAL A 426 -8.43 23.27 -18.68
N MET A 427 -7.83 22.25 -18.04
CA MET A 427 -6.73 21.46 -18.60
C MET A 427 -7.21 20.51 -19.70
N PHE A 428 -8.36 19.87 -19.49
CA PHE A 428 -8.92 18.82 -20.35
C PHE A 428 -10.12 19.33 -21.18
N GLY A 429 -9.99 20.52 -21.75
CA GLY A 429 -11.10 21.19 -22.44
C GLY A 429 -11.29 20.70 -23.87
N ASP A 430 -11.94 19.55 -24.05
CA ASP A 430 -12.41 19.03 -25.34
C ASP A 430 -13.83 18.47 -25.20
N LEU A 431 -14.75 18.93 -26.05
CA LEU A 431 -16.15 18.50 -26.03
C LEU A 431 -16.28 16.99 -26.30
N GLY A 432 -15.51 16.46 -27.26
CA GLY A 432 -15.59 15.06 -27.69
C GLY A 432 -15.13 14.11 -26.59
N HIS A 433 -13.94 14.37 -26.01
CA HIS A 433 -13.43 13.58 -24.89
C HIS A 433 -14.31 13.72 -23.64
N GLY A 434 -14.83 14.93 -23.36
CA GLY A 434 -15.78 15.17 -22.28
C GLY A 434 -17.04 14.31 -22.36
N VAL A 435 -17.62 14.19 -23.56
CA VAL A 435 -18.79 13.31 -23.80
C VAL A 435 -18.43 11.83 -23.57
N LEU A 436 -17.26 11.37 -24.00
CA LEU A 436 -16.83 9.98 -23.77
C LEU A 436 -16.70 9.67 -22.27
N MET A 437 -16.10 10.57 -21.49
CA MET A 437 -16.00 10.41 -20.04
C MET A 437 -17.36 10.46 -19.34
N LEU A 438 -18.27 11.34 -19.80
CA LEU A 438 -19.63 11.44 -19.27
C LEU A 438 -20.43 10.16 -19.53
N LEU A 439 -20.29 9.56 -20.72
CA LEU A 439 -20.96 8.30 -21.06
C LEU A 439 -20.41 7.13 -20.24
N ALA A 440 -19.08 7.04 -20.09
CA ALA A 440 -18.44 5.97 -19.31
C ALA A 440 -18.81 6.03 -17.82
N SER A 441 -18.77 7.23 -17.21
CA SER A 441 -19.20 7.44 -15.82
C SER A 441 -20.71 7.27 -15.65
N GLY A 442 -21.51 7.76 -16.59
CA GLY A 442 -22.96 7.53 -16.62
C GLY A 442 -23.31 6.04 -16.63
N ALA A 443 -22.61 5.22 -17.41
CA ALA A 443 -22.79 3.77 -17.40
C ALA A 443 -22.45 3.15 -16.03
N MET A 444 -21.36 3.56 -15.37
CA MET A 444 -21.01 3.08 -14.03
C MET A 444 -22.06 3.46 -12.97
N VAL A 445 -22.65 4.66 -13.08
CA VAL A 445 -23.72 5.12 -12.18
C VAL A 445 -25.02 4.34 -12.42
N LEU A 446 -25.38 4.05 -13.67
CA LEU A 446 -26.58 3.27 -14.00
C LEU A 446 -26.47 1.81 -13.52
N TYR A 447 -25.27 1.22 -13.54
CA TYR A 447 -25.03 -0.17 -13.12
C TYR A 447 -24.54 -0.33 -11.67
N GLU A 448 -24.68 0.71 -10.82
CA GLU A 448 -24.15 0.76 -9.45
C GLU A 448 -24.49 -0.49 -8.61
N ARG A 449 -25.76 -0.93 -8.60
CA ARG A 449 -26.21 -2.09 -7.80
C ARG A 449 -25.58 -3.41 -8.23
N LYS A 450 -25.29 -3.57 -9.52
CA LYS A 450 -24.70 -4.79 -10.07
C LYS A 450 -23.20 -4.82 -9.79
N LEU A 451 -22.53 -3.69 -9.94
CA LEU A 451 -21.09 -3.54 -9.71
C LEU A 451 -20.71 -3.68 -8.23
N LEU A 452 -21.53 -3.15 -7.31
CA LEU A 452 -21.33 -3.31 -5.86
C LEU A 452 -21.35 -4.78 -5.39
N ARG A 453 -22.07 -5.65 -6.09
CA ARG A 453 -22.16 -7.09 -5.74
C ARG A 453 -20.98 -7.90 -6.28
N THR A 454 -20.30 -7.40 -7.30
CA THR A 454 -19.17 -8.07 -7.92
C THR A 454 -17.88 -7.65 -7.19
N ARG A 455 -16.99 -8.59 -6.92
CA ARG A 455 -15.64 -8.24 -6.46
C ARG A 455 -14.88 -7.62 -7.65
N LEU A 456 -14.63 -6.32 -7.56
CA LEU A 456 -13.90 -5.56 -8.56
C LEU A 456 -12.39 -5.62 -8.28
N ASP A 457 -11.59 -5.65 -9.34
CA ASP A 457 -10.13 -5.47 -9.24
C ASP A 457 -9.83 -4.07 -8.70
N GLU A 458 -8.71 -3.91 -8.00
CA GLU A 458 -8.31 -2.66 -7.31
C GLU A 458 -8.45 -1.41 -8.19
N ILE A 459 -7.95 -1.47 -9.43
CA ILE A 459 -8.01 -0.35 -10.38
C ILE A 459 -9.48 -0.02 -10.74
N THR A 460 -10.28 -1.04 -11.06
CA THR A 460 -11.69 -0.85 -11.40
C THR A 460 -12.53 -0.41 -10.20
N GLY A 461 -12.15 -0.86 -9.00
CA GLY A 461 -12.70 -0.40 -7.72
C GLY A 461 -12.43 1.08 -7.49
N MET A 462 -11.21 1.55 -7.79
CA MET A 462 -10.86 2.97 -7.66
C MET A 462 -11.68 3.86 -8.60
N PHE A 463 -11.83 3.47 -9.87
CA PHE A 463 -12.68 4.19 -10.83
C PHE A 463 -14.16 4.17 -10.43
N PHE A 464 -14.64 3.05 -9.88
CA PHE A 464 -16.02 2.92 -9.42
C PHE A 464 -16.31 3.78 -8.18
N TYR A 465 -15.36 3.85 -7.24
CA TYR A 465 -15.45 4.71 -6.07
C TYR A 465 -15.53 6.19 -6.49
N GLY A 466 -14.70 6.61 -7.45
CA GLY A 466 -14.68 7.96 -8.03
C GLY A 466 -15.74 8.27 -9.10
N ARG A 467 -16.76 7.43 -9.31
CA ARG A 467 -17.70 7.57 -10.44
C ARG A 467 -18.37 8.94 -10.58
N TYR A 468 -18.74 9.57 -9.46
CA TYR A 468 -19.36 10.89 -9.47
C TYR A 468 -18.38 12.02 -9.78
N ILE A 469 -17.11 11.84 -9.43
CA ILE A 469 -16.05 12.81 -9.73
C ILE A 469 -15.82 12.85 -11.24
N ILE A 470 -15.70 11.67 -11.86
CA ILE A 470 -15.52 11.54 -13.32
C ILE A 470 -16.75 12.09 -14.06
N LEU A 471 -17.96 11.89 -13.52
CA LEU A 471 -19.19 12.45 -14.09
C LEU A 471 -19.18 13.98 -14.11
N LEU A 472 -18.82 14.61 -12.99
CA LEU A 472 -18.70 16.08 -12.90
C LEU A 472 -17.57 16.60 -13.80
N MET A 473 -16.42 15.91 -13.82
CA MET A 473 -15.29 16.25 -14.69
C MET A 473 -15.69 16.21 -16.18
N GLY A 474 -16.42 15.18 -16.61
CA GLY A 474 -16.95 15.09 -17.97
C GLY A 474 -17.92 16.22 -18.31
N ALA A 475 -18.83 16.55 -17.39
CA ALA A 475 -19.78 17.65 -17.58
C ALA A 475 -19.09 19.03 -17.68
N PHE A 476 -18.09 19.30 -16.84
CA PHE A 476 -17.32 20.55 -16.94
C PHE A 476 -16.39 20.57 -18.15
N ALA A 477 -15.82 19.43 -18.56
CA ALA A 477 -15.00 19.33 -19.78
C ALA A 477 -15.83 19.63 -21.04
N ILE A 478 -17.10 19.22 -21.08
CA ILE A 478 -18.05 19.62 -22.13
C ILE A 478 -18.24 21.14 -22.15
N PHE A 479 -18.45 21.75 -20.97
CA PHE A 479 -18.62 23.20 -20.85
C PHE A 479 -17.38 23.97 -21.32
N THR A 480 -16.18 23.58 -20.87
CA THR A 480 -14.93 24.23 -21.30
C THR A 480 -14.59 23.91 -22.75
N GLY A 481 -14.92 22.73 -23.27
CA GLY A 481 -14.77 22.37 -24.67
C GLY A 481 -15.62 23.25 -25.60
N ILE A 482 -16.85 23.58 -25.20
CA ILE A 482 -17.69 24.57 -25.91
C ILE A 482 -17.05 25.96 -25.88
N LEU A 483 -16.48 26.37 -24.73
CA LEU A 483 -15.80 27.66 -24.59
C LEU A 483 -14.53 27.74 -25.46
N TYR A 484 -13.75 26.65 -25.53
CA TYR A 484 -12.60 26.56 -26.41
C TYR A 484 -12.96 26.36 -27.88
N ASN A 485 -14.22 26.01 -28.15
CA ASN A 485 -14.73 25.67 -29.47
C ASN A 485 -13.88 24.57 -30.12
N ASP A 486 -13.61 23.51 -29.36
CA ASP A 486 -12.79 22.37 -29.78
C ASP A 486 -13.54 21.05 -29.54
N VAL A 487 -13.67 20.26 -30.62
CA VAL A 487 -14.29 18.94 -30.65
C VAL A 487 -13.37 18.03 -31.44
N PHE A 488 -12.65 17.13 -30.76
CA PHE A 488 -11.68 16.24 -31.40
C PHE A 488 -10.71 16.99 -32.36
N SER A 489 -10.18 18.13 -31.94
CA SER A 489 -9.30 19.05 -32.70
C SER A 489 -9.97 19.86 -33.83
N ARG A 490 -11.31 19.93 -33.86
CA ARG A 490 -12.10 20.66 -34.86
C ARG A 490 -12.99 21.72 -34.22
N SER A 491 -13.16 22.85 -34.92
CA SER A 491 -14.04 23.93 -34.49
C SER A 491 -15.49 23.72 -34.93
N MET A 492 -16.44 24.23 -34.14
CA MET A 492 -17.86 24.24 -34.47
C MET A 492 -18.28 25.62 -35.01
N HIS A 493 -18.86 25.66 -36.20
CA HIS A 493 -19.43 26.88 -36.80
C HIS A 493 -20.87 27.12 -36.31
N LEU A 494 -21.05 27.38 -35.00
CA LEU A 494 -22.38 27.57 -34.40
C LEU A 494 -22.96 28.97 -34.67
N PHE A 495 -22.12 30.01 -34.59
CA PHE A 495 -22.53 31.39 -34.83
C PHE A 495 -21.77 32.01 -36.01
N ALA A 496 -22.25 33.15 -36.50
CA ALA A 496 -21.53 33.93 -37.51
C ALA A 496 -20.18 34.41 -36.95
N SER A 497 -19.10 34.16 -37.68
CA SER A 497 -17.75 34.59 -37.31
C SER A 497 -17.64 36.12 -37.33
N GLY A 498 -16.77 36.66 -36.47
CA GLY A 498 -16.36 38.06 -36.46
C GLY A 498 -15.32 38.40 -37.53
N TRP A 499 -14.89 37.40 -38.31
CA TRP A 499 -13.90 37.52 -39.36
C TRP A 499 -14.47 37.13 -40.71
N SER A 500 -14.14 37.91 -41.74
CA SER A 500 -14.47 37.60 -43.13
C SER A 500 -13.20 37.46 -43.96
N TRP A 501 -13.10 36.35 -44.69
CA TRP A 501 -12.04 36.13 -45.66
C TRP A 501 -12.39 36.87 -46.97
N PRO A 502 -11.46 37.69 -47.52
CA PRO A 502 -11.68 38.33 -48.82
C PRO A 502 -11.91 37.28 -49.91
N ARG A 503 -12.94 37.48 -50.75
CA ARG A 503 -13.29 36.53 -51.83
C ARG A 503 -12.40 36.65 -53.07
N ASP A 504 -11.64 37.74 -53.18
CA ASP A 504 -10.82 38.07 -54.35
C ASP A 504 -9.33 38.15 -53.96
N ALA A 505 -8.58 37.05 -54.11
CA ALA A 505 -7.12 37.08 -54.29
C ALA A 505 -6.57 35.71 -54.70
N GLY A 506 -5.59 35.70 -55.61
CA GLY A 506 -4.88 34.51 -56.09
C GLY A 506 -4.02 33.80 -55.04
N SER A 507 -3.18 32.87 -55.50
CA SER A 507 -2.34 31.95 -54.69
C SER A 507 -1.27 32.66 -53.82
N GLY A 508 -1.69 33.40 -52.80
CA GLY A 508 -0.84 34.11 -51.84
C GLY A 508 -1.43 34.12 -50.42
N THR A 509 -0.72 34.74 -49.48
CA THR A 509 -1.12 34.85 -48.06
C THR A 509 -2.33 35.77 -47.92
N LEU A 510 -3.47 35.22 -47.48
CA LEU A 510 -4.72 35.94 -47.27
C LEU A 510 -4.78 36.51 -45.84
N THR A 511 -5.09 37.80 -45.70
CA THR A 511 -5.36 38.43 -44.39
C THR A 511 -6.87 38.54 -44.16
N ALA A 512 -7.35 38.01 -43.02
CA ALA A 512 -8.76 38.11 -42.65
C ALA A 512 -9.10 39.56 -42.25
N GLN A 513 -10.26 40.06 -42.71
CA GLN A 513 -10.76 41.39 -42.34
C GLN A 513 -11.73 41.27 -41.16
N SER A 514 -11.58 42.14 -40.16
CA SER A 514 -12.48 42.21 -39.01
C SER A 514 -13.82 42.81 -39.42
N THR A 515 -14.91 42.09 -39.14
CA THR A 515 -16.28 42.53 -39.47
C THR A 515 -16.88 43.41 -38.36
N GLY A 516 -16.12 43.73 -37.31
CA GLY A 516 -16.56 44.53 -36.15
C GLY A 516 -17.54 43.81 -35.21
N ARG A 517 -17.74 42.50 -35.37
CA ARG A 517 -18.61 41.66 -34.53
C ARG A 517 -17.77 40.75 -33.65
N VAL A 518 -18.14 40.59 -32.38
CA VAL A 518 -17.50 39.67 -31.44
C VAL A 518 -18.27 38.34 -31.42
N TYR A 519 -17.55 37.22 -31.39
CA TYR A 519 -18.16 35.89 -31.30
C TYR A 519 -18.90 35.72 -29.96
N PRO A 520 -20.19 35.31 -29.94
CA PRO A 520 -21.00 35.34 -28.71
C PRO A 520 -20.53 34.42 -27.57
N ILE A 521 -20.08 33.21 -27.88
CA ILE A 521 -19.72 32.19 -26.87
C ILE A 521 -18.46 31.46 -27.34
N GLY A 522 -17.35 31.61 -26.60
CA GLY A 522 -16.12 30.87 -26.84
C GLY A 522 -15.20 31.47 -27.89
N LEU A 523 -14.27 30.66 -28.41
CA LEU A 523 -13.33 31.08 -29.46
C LEU A 523 -13.96 31.08 -30.86
N ASP A 524 -13.64 32.10 -31.64
CA ASP A 524 -14.12 32.22 -33.02
C ASP A 524 -13.58 31.08 -33.91
N PRO A 525 -14.45 30.35 -34.64
CA PRO A 525 -14.04 29.28 -35.55
C PRO A 525 -13.03 29.70 -36.61
N ALA A 526 -12.98 30.97 -37.00
CA ALA A 526 -12.06 31.46 -38.03
C ALA A 526 -10.57 31.37 -37.64
N TRP A 527 -10.28 31.19 -36.35
CA TRP A 527 -8.91 30.91 -35.89
C TRP A 527 -8.46 29.48 -36.20
N HIS A 528 -9.38 28.57 -36.51
CA HIS A 528 -9.03 27.20 -36.90
C HIS A 528 -8.36 27.20 -38.28
N GLY A 529 -7.15 26.64 -38.36
CA GLY A 529 -6.36 26.59 -39.61
C GLY A 529 -5.60 27.87 -39.96
N ALA A 530 -5.63 28.91 -39.12
CA ALA A 530 -4.81 30.11 -39.30
C ALA A 530 -3.36 29.88 -38.81
N ASP A 531 -2.37 30.37 -39.56
CA ASP A 531 -0.94 30.24 -39.23
C ASP A 531 -0.57 30.85 -37.87
N ASN A 532 -1.30 31.88 -37.44
CA ASN A 532 -1.07 32.62 -36.19
C ASN A 532 -2.00 32.18 -35.03
N SER A 533 -2.79 31.12 -35.20
CA SER A 533 -3.72 30.60 -34.19
C SER A 533 -3.03 30.23 -32.87
N LEU A 534 -1.84 29.61 -32.95
CA LEU A 534 -1.07 29.19 -31.79
C LEU A 534 -0.62 30.39 -30.94
N VAL A 535 -0.24 31.50 -31.59
CA VAL A 535 0.20 32.72 -30.89
C VAL A 535 -0.95 33.34 -30.11
N PHE A 536 -2.14 33.40 -30.71
CA PHE A 536 -3.35 33.92 -30.06
C PHE A 536 -3.81 33.04 -28.90
N THR A 537 -3.98 31.74 -29.14
CA THR A 537 -4.46 30.78 -28.14
C THR A 537 -3.51 30.63 -26.96
N ASN A 538 -2.19 30.66 -27.20
CA ASN A 538 -1.18 30.67 -26.16
C ASN A 538 -1.32 31.91 -25.25
N SER A 539 -1.41 33.11 -25.85
CA SER A 539 -1.59 34.35 -25.08
C SER A 539 -2.87 34.35 -24.23
N LEU A 540 -3.98 33.84 -24.79
CA LEU A 540 -5.27 33.76 -24.10
C LEU A 540 -5.22 32.78 -22.93
N LYS A 541 -4.80 31.52 -23.18
CA LYS A 541 -4.80 30.46 -22.18
C LYS A 541 -3.82 30.75 -21.03
N MET A 542 -2.65 31.33 -21.33
CA MET A 542 -1.69 31.75 -20.31
C MET A 542 -2.31 32.80 -19.36
N LYS A 543 -2.94 33.85 -19.91
CA LYS A 543 -3.60 34.89 -19.10
C LYS A 543 -4.78 34.35 -18.31
N LEU A 544 -5.61 33.50 -18.92
CA LEU A 544 -6.74 32.84 -18.25
C LEU A 544 -6.26 32.04 -17.03
N SER A 545 -5.15 31.31 -17.16
CA SER A 545 -4.57 30.51 -16.08
C SER A 545 -4.14 31.35 -14.88
N VAL A 546 -3.53 32.52 -15.13
CA VAL A 546 -3.13 33.46 -14.07
C VAL A 546 -4.36 34.05 -13.39
N VAL A 547 -5.38 34.48 -14.15
CA VAL A 547 -6.63 35.04 -13.60
C VAL A 547 -7.33 34.02 -12.71
N LEU A 548 -7.47 32.78 -13.19
CA LEU A 548 -8.13 31.71 -12.44
C LEU A 548 -7.33 31.32 -11.19
N GLY A 549 -5.99 31.27 -11.29
CA GLY A 549 -5.12 30.96 -10.16
C GLY A 549 -5.20 31.99 -9.04
N VAL A 550 -5.12 33.28 -9.37
CA VAL A 550 -5.24 34.37 -8.38
C VAL A 550 -6.64 34.38 -7.76
N ALA A 551 -7.70 34.19 -8.55
CA ALA A 551 -9.06 34.09 -8.03
C ALA A 551 -9.23 32.91 -7.05
N HIS A 552 -8.69 31.74 -7.41
CA HIS A 552 -8.78 30.54 -6.57
C HIS A 552 -7.99 30.68 -5.25
N MET A 553 -6.75 31.21 -5.29
CA MET A 553 -5.97 31.43 -4.07
C MET A 553 -6.58 32.49 -3.16
N THR A 554 -7.15 33.55 -3.73
CA THR A 554 -7.84 34.60 -2.97
C THR A 554 -9.09 34.04 -2.30
N PHE A 555 -9.86 33.22 -3.02
CA PHE A 555 -10.99 32.49 -2.45
C PHE A 555 -10.55 31.58 -1.30
N ALA A 556 -9.46 30.82 -1.46
CA ALA A 556 -8.93 29.96 -0.41
C ALA A 556 -8.53 30.74 0.85
N LEU A 557 -7.94 31.93 0.73
CA LEU A 557 -7.64 32.80 1.87
C LEU A 557 -8.91 33.26 2.61
N PHE A 558 -9.98 33.56 1.89
CA PHE A 558 -11.25 33.94 2.52
C PHE A 558 -11.89 32.81 3.32
N LEU A 559 -11.60 31.54 3.00
CA LEU A 559 -12.07 30.39 3.80
C LEU A 559 -11.48 30.35 5.22
N ASN A 560 -10.42 31.13 5.50
CA ASN A 560 -9.88 31.26 6.84
C ASN A 560 -10.72 32.22 7.72
N VAL A 561 -11.54 33.11 7.14
CA VAL A 561 -12.38 34.05 7.91
C VAL A 561 -13.38 33.33 8.82
N PRO A 562 -14.18 32.36 8.32
CA PRO A 562 -15.10 31.60 9.17
C PRO A 562 -14.39 30.84 10.31
N ASN A 563 -13.15 30.38 10.10
CA ASN A 563 -12.36 29.68 11.11
C ASN A 563 -12.03 30.62 12.27
N HIS A 564 -11.40 31.77 12.00
CA HIS A 564 -11.04 32.75 13.03
C HIS A 564 -12.25 33.32 13.77
N LEU A 565 -13.38 33.50 13.08
CA LEU A 565 -14.62 33.96 13.70
C LEU A 565 -15.20 32.90 14.66
N HIS A 566 -15.14 31.63 14.28
CA HIS A 566 -15.67 30.53 15.09
C HIS A 566 -14.85 30.27 16.35
N PHE A 567 -13.52 30.26 16.23
CA PHE A 567 -12.61 30.11 17.37
C PHE A 567 -12.52 31.37 18.24
N LYS A 568 -13.36 32.39 18.00
CA LYS A 568 -13.43 33.67 18.74
C LYS A 568 -12.08 34.40 18.81
N ARG A 569 -11.24 34.23 17.79
CA ARG A 569 -9.88 34.79 17.67
C ARG A 569 -9.86 35.99 16.71
N ALA A 570 -10.72 36.98 16.96
CA ALA A 570 -10.90 38.13 16.06
C ALA A 570 -9.62 38.97 15.85
N SER A 571 -8.70 38.97 16.83
CA SER A 571 -7.40 39.64 16.74
C SER A 571 -6.48 39.05 15.65
N PHE A 572 -6.60 37.75 15.36
CA PHE A 572 -5.79 37.07 14.35
C PHE A 572 -6.20 37.45 12.92
N ILE A 573 -7.46 37.83 12.69
CA ILE A 573 -7.92 38.34 11.39
C ILE A 573 -7.11 39.58 10.99
N TRP A 574 -6.91 40.51 11.92
CA TRP A 574 -6.14 41.73 11.69
C TRP A 574 -4.63 41.49 11.61
N ALA A 575 -4.12 40.48 12.33
CA ALA A 575 -2.69 40.20 12.39
C ALA A 575 -2.17 39.33 11.24
N GLU A 576 -3.02 38.45 10.69
CA GLU A 576 -2.60 37.40 9.75
C GLU A 576 -3.32 37.55 8.41
N LEU A 577 -4.65 37.56 8.38
CA LEU A 577 -5.41 37.55 7.12
C LEU A 577 -5.28 38.86 6.33
N VAL A 578 -5.47 40.01 6.99
CA VAL A 578 -5.46 41.31 6.29
C VAL A 578 -4.13 41.57 5.58
N PRO A 579 -2.96 41.40 6.25
CA PRO A 579 -1.67 41.54 5.58
C PRO A 579 -1.47 40.55 4.43
N GLN A 580 -1.91 39.30 4.59
CA GLN A 580 -1.77 38.26 3.56
C GLN A 580 -2.57 38.59 2.29
N ILE A 581 -3.82 39.05 2.44
CA ILE A 581 -4.67 39.48 1.31
C ILE A 581 -4.08 40.72 0.65
N LEU A 582 -3.72 41.75 1.42
CA LEU A 582 -3.14 42.97 0.87
C LEU A 582 -1.84 42.70 0.11
N PHE A 583 -0.98 41.80 0.62
CA PHE A 583 0.23 41.38 -0.06
C PHE A 583 -0.06 40.66 -1.39
N LEU A 584 -1.01 39.72 -1.42
CA LEU A 584 -1.37 38.99 -2.64
C LEU A 584 -2.01 39.90 -3.70
N GLU A 585 -2.99 40.70 -3.31
CA GLU A 585 -3.77 41.56 -4.20
C GLU A 585 -2.95 42.73 -4.75
N SER A 586 -2.06 43.32 -3.93
CA SER A 586 -1.21 44.43 -4.38
C SER A 586 -0.26 44.07 -5.51
N LEU A 587 0.16 42.81 -5.61
CA LEU A 587 1.07 42.32 -6.64
C LEU A 587 0.32 41.59 -7.76
N PHE A 588 -0.35 40.49 -7.43
CA PHE A 588 -0.95 39.60 -8.42
C PHE A 588 -2.40 39.98 -8.75
N GLY A 589 -3.15 40.53 -7.79
CA GLY A 589 -4.44 41.16 -8.08
C GLY A 589 -4.32 42.32 -9.06
N TYR A 590 -3.30 43.17 -8.85
CA TYR A 590 -2.96 44.22 -9.82
C TYR A 590 -2.63 43.65 -11.20
N LEU A 591 -1.88 42.55 -11.29
CA LEU A 591 -1.61 41.88 -12.57
C LEU A 591 -2.92 41.45 -13.25
N VAL A 592 -3.87 40.85 -12.53
CA VAL A 592 -5.19 40.48 -13.05
C VAL A 592 -5.95 41.70 -13.58
N ILE A 593 -5.98 42.78 -12.81
CA ILE A 593 -6.64 44.04 -13.23
C ILE A 593 -6.00 44.57 -14.52
N THR A 594 -4.68 44.55 -14.64
CA THR A 594 -3.99 45.02 -15.86
C THR A 594 -4.23 44.12 -17.07
N ILE A 595 -4.40 42.81 -16.87
CA ILE A 595 -4.80 41.87 -17.94
C ILE A 595 -6.19 42.23 -18.46
N VAL A 596 -7.17 42.37 -17.56
CA VAL A 596 -8.56 42.69 -17.90
C VAL A 596 -8.66 44.08 -18.53
N TYR A 597 -7.94 45.06 -18.00
CA TYR A 597 -7.87 46.41 -18.56
C TYR A 597 -7.27 46.41 -19.97
N LYS A 598 -6.20 45.64 -20.20
CA LYS A 598 -5.60 45.49 -21.53
C LYS A 598 -6.57 44.86 -22.53
N TRP A 599 -7.42 43.93 -22.09
CA TRP A 599 -8.47 43.34 -22.92
C TRP A 599 -9.64 44.29 -23.19
N ALA A 600 -9.96 45.20 -22.27
CA ALA A 600 -11.06 46.16 -22.41
C ALA A 600 -10.72 47.40 -23.25
N THR A 601 -9.43 47.67 -23.48
CA THR A 601 -8.97 48.87 -24.22
C THR A 601 -8.71 48.53 -25.68
N ASP A 602 -9.26 49.34 -26.60
CA ASP A 602 -8.96 49.24 -28.03
C ASP A 602 -7.70 50.05 -28.37
N TRP A 603 -6.61 49.34 -28.64
CA TRP A 603 -5.29 49.93 -28.89
C TRP A 603 -5.10 50.45 -30.32
N TYR A 604 -6.01 50.09 -31.25
CA TYR A 604 -5.89 50.41 -32.68
C TYR A 604 -6.91 51.46 -33.15
N ALA A 605 -7.74 51.99 -32.25
CA ALA A 605 -8.68 53.06 -32.55
C ALA A 605 -7.94 54.35 -32.97
N THR A 606 -8.34 54.90 -34.11
CA THR A 606 -7.84 56.17 -34.66
C THR A 606 -8.91 57.26 -34.54
N ASP A 607 -8.48 58.47 -34.19
CA ASP A 607 -9.35 59.65 -34.22
C ASP A 607 -9.82 59.97 -35.65
N ALA A 608 -10.84 60.82 -35.79
CA ALA A 608 -11.37 61.32 -37.07
C ALA A 608 -10.30 61.97 -38.00
N ASN A 609 -9.11 62.29 -37.46
CA ASN A 609 -7.97 62.87 -38.17
C ASN A 609 -6.82 61.88 -38.44
N GLY A 610 -7.01 60.58 -38.19
CA GLY A 610 -6.02 59.53 -38.47
C GLY A 610 -4.86 59.43 -37.47
N VAL A 611 -4.96 60.08 -36.31
CA VAL A 611 -3.98 59.96 -35.21
C VAL A 611 -4.42 58.81 -34.29
N PRO A 612 -3.52 57.90 -33.86
CA PRO A 612 -3.84 56.86 -32.88
C PRO A 612 -4.30 57.48 -31.56
N LEU A 613 -5.43 57.02 -31.02
CA LEU A 613 -5.98 57.51 -29.74
C LEU A 613 -5.14 57.06 -28.52
N HIS A 614 -4.37 55.98 -28.70
CA HIS A 614 -3.60 55.29 -27.66
C HIS A 614 -2.19 54.91 -28.15
N ASN A 615 -1.26 54.78 -27.21
CA ASN A 615 0.11 54.33 -27.46
C ASN A 615 0.17 52.82 -27.77
N SER A 616 1.32 52.34 -28.26
CA SER A 616 1.55 50.91 -28.52
C SER A 616 1.24 50.02 -27.31
N PRO A 617 0.64 48.83 -27.50
CA PRO A 617 0.20 47.98 -26.40
C PRO A 617 1.40 47.46 -25.57
N PRO A 618 1.50 47.79 -24.26
CA PRO A 618 2.67 47.45 -23.47
C PRO A 618 2.74 45.97 -23.08
N GLY A 619 3.95 45.47 -22.83
CA GLY A 619 4.21 44.11 -22.34
C GLY A 619 3.96 43.99 -20.84
N LEU A 620 2.98 43.19 -20.43
CA LEU A 620 2.60 43.03 -19.01
C LEU A 620 3.71 42.41 -18.15
N LEU A 621 4.49 41.47 -18.71
CA LEU A 621 5.59 40.82 -18.00
C LEU A 621 6.74 41.79 -17.71
N ASN A 622 7.15 42.58 -18.70
CA ASN A 622 8.19 43.61 -18.51
C ASN A 622 7.73 44.67 -17.52
N MET A 623 6.44 45.04 -17.56
CA MET A 623 5.85 45.97 -16.59
C MET A 623 5.92 45.44 -15.15
N LEU A 624 5.65 44.14 -14.92
CA LEU A 624 5.78 43.52 -13.60
C LEU A 624 7.25 43.45 -13.14
N ILE A 625 8.18 43.12 -14.03
CA ILE A 625 9.61 43.08 -13.70
C ILE A 625 10.11 44.49 -13.33
N TYR A 626 9.76 45.50 -14.13
CA TYR A 626 10.19 46.87 -13.86
C TYR A 626 9.52 47.48 -12.63
N MET A 627 8.32 47.03 -12.24
CA MET A 627 7.69 47.42 -10.98
C MET A 627 8.60 47.12 -9.77
N PHE A 628 9.33 46.00 -9.77
CA PHE A 628 10.26 45.66 -8.69
C PHE A 628 11.68 46.20 -8.91
N LEU A 629 12.18 46.17 -10.15
CA LEU A 629 13.59 46.47 -10.44
C LEU A 629 13.89 47.96 -10.65
N LYS A 630 12.89 48.73 -11.11
CA LYS A 630 13.00 50.18 -11.39
C LYS A 630 11.72 50.91 -10.92
N PRO A 631 11.49 51.00 -9.60
CA PRO A 631 10.25 51.58 -9.07
C PRO A 631 10.09 53.04 -9.49
N GLY A 632 8.91 53.39 -10.02
CA GLY A 632 8.52 54.77 -10.33
C GLY A 632 8.93 55.28 -11.73
N VAL A 633 9.63 54.49 -12.53
CA VAL A 633 10.01 54.87 -13.91
C VAL A 633 9.16 54.11 -14.91
N VAL A 634 8.23 54.81 -15.57
CA VAL A 634 7.42 54.27 -16.68
C VAL A 634 7.70 55.12 -17.91
N GLU A 635 8.20 54.49 -18.98
CA GLU A 635 8.42 55.17 -20.25
C GLU A 635 7.08 55.69 -20.82
N PRO A 636 7.00 56.92 -21.34
CA PRO A 636 5.75 57.51 -21.84
C PRO A 636 5.07 56.66 -22.92
N GLU A 637 5.88 55.94 -23.72
CA GLU A 637 5.41 55.07 -24.81
C GLU A 637 4.81 53.73 -24.31
N ALA A 638 5.14 53.30 -23.09
CA ALA A 638 4.71 52.03 -22.50
C ALA A 638 3.65 52.18 -21.40
N GLN A 639 3.08 53.38 -21.26
CA GLN A 639 2.11 53.69 -20.22
C GLN A 639 0.73 53.05 -20.51
N LEU A 640 0.22 52.26 -19.56
CA LEU A 640 -1.05 51.55 -19.67
C LEU A 640 -2.25 52.46 -19.35
N TYR A 641 -2.14 53.27 -18.29
CA TYR A 641 -3.17 54.24 -17.87
C TYR A 641 -2.54 55.46 -17.20
N LYS A 642 -3.30 56.57 -17.12
CA LYS A 642 -2.85 57.83 -16.51
C LYS A 642 -2.55 57.63 -15.02
N GLY A 643 -1.34 57.98 -14.56
CA GLY A 643 -0.94 57.83 -13.16
C GLY A 643 -0.39 56.45 -12.76
N GLN A 644 -0.03 55.58 -13.72
CA GLN A 644 0.49 54.24 -13.43
C GLN A 644 1.70 54.23 -12.48
N ALA A 645 2.64 55.16 -12.65
CA ALA A 645 3.87 55.20 -11.84
C ALA A 645 3.59 55.44 -10.35
N THR A 646 2.62 56.29 -10.01
CA THR A 646 2.25 56.58 -8.62
C THR A 646 1.53 55.41 -7.99
N VAL A 647 0.64 54.73 -8.73
CA VAL A 647 -0.07 53.53 -8.26
C VAL A 647 0.89 52.37 -8.01
N GLN A 648 1.80 52.08 -8.94
CA GLN A 648 2.79 51.01 -8.77
C GLN A 648 3.69 51.23 -7.55
N MET A 649 4.15 52.46 -7.35
CA MET A 649 4.95 52.82 -6.17
C MET A 649 4.16 52.67 -4.87
N GLY A 650 2.88 53.08 -4.86
CA GLY A 650 2.00 52.91 -3.71
C GLY A 650 1.74 51.44 -3.36
N LEU A 651 1.46 50.61 -4.38
CA LEU A 651 1.25 49.16 -4.19
C LEU A 651 2.51 48.44 -3.72
N LEU A 652 3.69 48.80 -4.25
CA LEU A 652 4.95 48.21 -3.82
C LEU A 652 5.28 48.56 -2.36
N LEU A 653 5.07 49.82 -1.96
CA LEU A 653 5.22 50.24 -0.56
C LEU A 653 4.24 49.51 0.36
N LEU A 654 2.99 49.35 -0.07
CA LEU A 654 1.99 48.59 0.68
C LEU A 654 2.43 47.13 0.89
N ALA A 655 2.89 46.46 -0.17
CA ALA A 655 3.40 45.10 -0.09
C ALA A 655 4.60 44.98 0.88
N LEU A 656 5.53 45.94 0.83
CA LEU A 656 6.72 45.96 1.69
C LEU A 656 6.38 46.18 3.17
N VAL A 657 5.34 46.96 3.48
CA VAL A 657 4.84 47.17 4.86
C VAL A 657 4.11 45.92 5.40
N CYS A 658 3.49 45.10 4.54
CA CYS A 658 2.79 43.90 4.98
C CYS A 658 3.74 42.82 5.56
N VAL A 659 4.99 42.75 5.10
CA VAL A 659 5.98 41.77 5.59
C VAL A 659 6.30 41.94 7.09
N PRO A 660 6.76 43.11 7.58
CA PRO A 660 6.98 43.31 9.01
C PRO A 660 5.67 43.28 9.82
N TRP A 661 4.54 43.63 9.22
CA TRP A 661 3.23 43.52 9.87
C TRP A 661 2.93 42.05 10.24
N MET A 662 3.02 41.11 9.29
CA MET A 662 2.80 39.68 9.55
C MET A 662 3.77 39.11 10.58
N LEU A 663 5.02 39.54 10.53
CA LEU A 663 6.08 39.00 11.38
C LEU A 663 5.90 39.38 12.86
N CYS A 664 5.58 40.65 13.12
CA CYS A 664 5.62 41.20 14.48
C CYS A 664 4.28 41.12 15.21
N MET A 665 3.14 41.21 14.51
CA MET A 665 1.85 41.35 15.18
C MET A 665 1.39 40.09 15.90
N LYS A 666 1.50 38.91 15.29
CA LYS A 666 1.00 37.65 15.88
C LYS A 666 1.78 37.25 17.15
N PRO A 667 3.13 37.24 17.17
CA PRO A 667 3.89 36.96 18.39
C PRO A 667 3.65 38.02 19.47
N TYR A 668 3.49 39.29 19.10
CA TYR A 668 3.20 40.37 20.04
C TYR A 668 1.83 40.21 20.71
N LEU A 669 0.80 39.83 19.94
CA LEU A 669 -0.54 39.57 20.49
C LEU A 669 -0.53 38.38 21.44
N LEU A 670 0.12 37.27 21.07
CA LEU A 670 0.25 36.09 21.91
C LEU A 670 1.02 36.40 23.21
N TRP A 671 2.12 37.15 23.11
CA TRP A 671 2.86 37.61 24.29
C TRP A 671 2.02 38.50 25.20
N LYS A 672 1.24 39.42 24.63
CA LYS A 672 0.34 40.30 25.38
C LYS A 672 -0.75 39.51 26.10
N GLU A 673 -1.37 38.54 25.42
CA GLU A 673 -2.37 37.65 26.03
C GLU A 673 -1.75 36.84 27.16
N HIS A 674 -0.57 36.25 26.95
CA HIS A 674 0.12 35.48 27.98
C HIS A 674 0.47 36.34 29.21
N ARG A 675 0.99 37.56 28.99
CA ARG A 675 1.27 38.51 30.08
C ARG A 675 0.01 38.95 30.83
N GLN A 676 -1.12 39.06 30.13
CA GLN A 676 -2.42 39.35 30.74
C GLN A 676 -2.94 38.14 31.54
N ARG A 677 -2.79 36.91 31.04
CA ARG A 677 -3.15 35.68 31.78
C ARG A 677 -2.30 35.51 33.03
N GLN A 678 -0.98 35.71 32.93
CA GLN A 678 -0.10 35.74 34.10
C GLN A 678 -0.52 36.84 35.09
N GLY A 679 -0.78 38.06 34.62
CA GLY A 679 -1.24 39.17 35.47
C GLY A 679 -2.59 38.92 36.15
N ALA A 680 -3.53 38.24 35.49
CA ALA A 680 -4.83 37.86 36.04
C ALA A 680 -4.71 36.71 37.07
N GLY A 681 -3.82 35.74 36.83
CA GLY A 681 -3.53 34.66 37.78
C GLY A 681 -2.94 35.17 39.10
N TYR A 682 -2.07 36.18 39.07
CA TYR A 682 -1.54 36.81 40.30
C TYR A 682 -2.58 37.66 41.05
N HIS A 683 -3.60 38.20 40.36
CA HIS A 683 -4.69 38.93 41.02
C HIS A 683 -5.70 38.02 41.73
N ALA A 684 -5.89 36.78 41.27
CA ALA A 684 -6.75 35.80 41.97
C ALA A 684 -6.14 35.38 43.33
N VAL A 685 -4.82 35.22 43.40
CA VAL A 685 -4.11 34.85 44.65
C VAL A 685 -4.02 36.05 45.63
N GLY A 686 -3.93 37.27 45.12
CA GLY A 686 -3.87 38.49 45.95
C GLY A 686 -5.21 38.99 46.48
N SER A 687 -6.32 38.73 45.77
CA SER A 687 -7.66 39.21 46.16
C SER A 687 -8.43 38.25 47.08
N ALA A 688 -7.97 37.00 47.26
CA ALA A 688 -8.61 36.02 48.13
C ALA A 688 -8.18 36.10 49.62
N ARG A 689 -7.37 37.09 50.00
CA ARG A 689 -6.87 37.26 51.38
C ARG A 689 -7.50 38.42 52.16
N GLY A 690 -8.48 39.11 51.60
CA GLY A 690 -9.17 40.22 52.26
C GLY A 690 -10.64 40.31 51.85
N GLU A 691 -11.51 40.07 52.82
CA GLU A 691 -12.94 40.44 52.84
C GLU A 691 -13.89 39.73 51.87
N GLN A 692 -14.40 38.57 52.28
CA GLN A 692 -15.85 38.29 52.50
C GLN A 692 -16.06 36.79 52.71
N ARG A 693 -16.09 36.36 53.97
CA ARG A 693 -16.75 35.10 54.35
C ARG A 693 -18.24 35.39 54.41
N ILE A 694 -19.05 34.66 53.64
CA ILE A 694 -20.38 34.12 53.97
C ILE A 694 -20.87 33.30 52.75
N HIS A 695 -21.01 31.99 52.94
CA HIS A 695 -21.64 30.95 52.08
C HIS A 695 -21.02 30.62 50.71
N ALA A 696 -20.17 29.59 50.66
CA ALA A 696 -19.98 28.72 49.49
C ALA A 696 -19.78 27.27 49.98
N ASN A 697 -20.31 26.29 49.24
CA ASN A 697 -20.37 24.87 49.62
C ASN A 697 -18.99 24.20 49.52
N GLU A 698 -18.72 23.19 50.35
CA GLU A 698 -17.50 22.35 50.30
C GLU A 698 -17.32 21.59 48.96
N GLU A 699 -18.38 21.47 48.15
CA GLU A 699 -18.31 20.90 46.80
C GLU A 699 -17.65 21.84 45.78
N ASP A 700 -17.79 23.15 45.92
CA ASP A 700 -17.17 24.14 45.02
C ASP A 700 -15.66 24.26 45.30
N GLU A 701 -15.23 24.09 46.56
CA GLU A 701 -13.80 24.07 46.92
C GLU A 701 -13.08 22.83 46.39
N ARG A 702 -13.78 21.68 46.27
CA ARG A 702 -13.22 20.47 45.64
C ARG A 702 -13.17 20.57 44.13
N ALA A 703 -14.21 21.12 43.49
CA ALA A 703 -14.22 21.36 42.05
C ALA A 703 -13.10 22.33 41.64
N MET A 704 -12.85 23.38 42.43
CA MET A 704 -11.76 24.34 42.17
C MET A 704 -10.37 23.77 42.48
N ALA A 705 -10.26 22.87 43.47
CA ALA A 705 -9.02 22.16 43.77
C ALA A 705 -8.67 21.10 42.70
N GLU A 706 -9.67 20.42 42.11
CA GLU A 706 -9.46 19.52 40.97
C GLU A 706 -9.13 20.30 39.68
N GLU A 707 -9.70 21.48 39.48
CA GLU A 707 -9.32 22.38 38.36
C GLU A 707 -7.87 22.85 38.45
N LEU A 708 -7.36 23.10 39.67
CA LEU A 708 -5.97 23.54 39.92
C LEU A 708 -4.92 22.44 39.78
N VAL A 709 -5.29 21.16 39.93
CA VAL A 709 -4.34 20.03 39.81
C VAL A 709 -4.17 19.58 38.36
N ASN A 710 -5.15 19.86 37.48
CA ASN A 710 -5.10 19.46 36.07
C ASN A 710 -4.44 20.49 35.13
N ASP A 711 -3.99 21.63 35.65
CA ASP A 711 -3.28 22.66 34.89
C ASP A 711 -1.74 22.48 34.90
N GLU A 712 -1.21 21.42 35.52
CA GLU A 712 0.24 21.14 35.58
C GLU A 712 0.84 20.54 34.29
N GLU A 713 0.02 20.23 33.28
CA GLU A 713 0.46 19.66 31.98
C GLU A 713 0.50 20.67 30.81
N GLU A 714 0.46 21.99 31.06
CA GLU A 714 0.73 22.94 29.99
C GLU A 714 2.24 23.02 29.70
N GLU A 715 2.65 22.68 28.47
CA GLU A 715 4.00 22.95 27.99
C GLU A 715 4.34 24.44 28.22
N PRO A 716 5.55 24.75 28.75
CA PRO A 716 5.92 26.12 29.03
C PRO A 716 5.85 26.96 27.75
N PHE A 717 5.12 28.07 27.78
CA PHE A 717 5.00 28.97 26.63
C PHE A 717 6.36 29.58 26.25
N GLU A 718 7.02 28.99 25.25
CA GLU A 718 8.29 29.48 24.74
C GLU A 718 8.07 30.49 23.60
N ILE A 719 8.21 31.78 23.93
CA ILE A 719 8.12 32.88 22.95
C ILE A 719 9.10 32.67 21.78
N GLY A 720 10.27 32.06 22.05
CA GLY A 720 11.28 31.77 21.03
C GLY A 720 10.74 30.88 19.92
N GLU A 721 10.02 29.81 20.27
CA GLU A 721 9.43 28.89 19.29
C GLU A 721 8.34 29.57 18.47
N VAL A 722 7.47 30.37 19.10
CA VAL A 722 6.41 31.13 18.41
C VAL A 722 7.01 32.10 17.39
N VAL A 723 8.09 32.80 17.75
CA VAL A 723 8.78 33.74 16.85
C VAL A 723 9.44 33.02 15.68
N ILE A 724 10.13 31.90 15.94
CA ILE A 724 10.77 31.10 14.89
C ILE A 724 9.73 30.55 13.92
N HIS A 725 8.65 29.97 14.44
CA HIS A 725 7.55 29.46 13.63
C HIS A 725 6.93 30.57 12.77
N GLN A 726 6.71 31.77 13.34
CA GLN A 726 6.16 32.90 12.58
C GLN A 726 7.11 33.43 11.50
N ILE A 727 8.43 33.43 11.73
CA ILE A 727 9.44 33.76 10.72
C ILE A 727 9.30 32.81 9.53
N ILE A 728 9.28 31.50 9.81
CA ILE A 728 9.16 30.47 8.77
C ILE A 728 7.86 30.67 7.99
N HIS A 729 6.74 30.80 8.69
CA HIS A 729 5.43 30.99 8.07
C HIS A 729 5.37 32.24 7.18
N THR A 730 5.97 33.36 7.61
CA THR A 730 5.99 34.60 6.82
C THR A 730 6.84 34.45 5.55
N ILE A 731 8.01 33.80 5.65
CA ILE A 731 8.90 33.55 4.50
C ILE A 731 8.22 32.59 3.52
N GLU A 732 7.65 31.49 4.03
CA GLU A 732 6.94 30.48 3.24
C GLU A 732 5.74 31.09 2.53
N PHE A 733 4.94 31.92 3.21
CA PHE A 733 3.79 32.58 2.58
C PHE A 733 4.21 33.54 1.46
N CYS A 734 5.22 34.38 1.68
CA CYS A 734 5.68 35.36 0.69
C CYS A 734 6.26 34.68 -0.57
N LEU A 735 7.15 33.70 -0.38
CA LEU A 735 7.72 32.93 -1.49
C LEU A 735 6.67 32.03 -2.15
N GLY A 736 5.78 31.47 -1.35
CA GLY A 736 4.65 30.65 -1.77
C GLY A 736 3.70 31.43 -2.67
N CYS A 737 3.38 32.70 -2.40
CA CYS A 737 2.54 33.52 -3.28
C CYS A 737 3.10 33.61 -4.72
N ILE A 738 4.42 33.77 -4.87
CA ILE A 738 5.07 33.86 -6.18
C ILE A 738 5.09 32.48 -6.86
N SER A 739 5.56 31.47 -6.12
CA SER A 739 5.69 30.10 -6.63
C SER A 739 4.33 29.50 -7.03
N ASN A 740 3.31 29.66 -6.17
CA ASN A 740 1.97 29.11 -6.38
C ASN A 740 1.30 29.79 -7.58
N THR A 741 1.44 31.11 -7.74
CA THR A 741 0.89 31.81 -8.92
C THR A 741 1.52 31.31 -10.22
N ALA A 742 2.85 31.13 -10.24
CA ALA A 742 3.52 30.55 -11.40
C ALA A 742 3.11 29.09 -11.66
N SER A 743 2.83 28.32 -10.61
CA SER A 743 2.38 26.92 -10.70
C SER A 743 1.05 26.76 -11.46
N TYR A 744 0.15 27.76 -11.40
CA TYR A 744 -1.10 27.76 -12.18
C TYR A 744 -0.89 27.81 -13.70
N LEU A 745 0.31 28.15 -14.19
CA LEU A 745 0.63 28.04 -15.63
C LEU A 745 0.51 26.61 -16.17
N ARG A 746 0.48 25.59 -15.29
CA ARG A 746 0.15 24.21 -15.67
C ARG A 746 -1.21 24.09 -16.34
N LEU A 747 -2.20 24.88 -15.92
CA LEU A 747 -3.53 24.91 -16.54
C LEU A 747 -3.41 25.17 -18.04
N TRP A 748 -2.61 26.16 -18.41
CA TRP A 748 -2.31 26.49 -19.79
C TRP A 748 -1.47 25.41 -20.48
N ALA A 749 -0.37 24.98 -19.87
CA ALA A 749 0.57 24.04 -20.50
C ALA A 749 -0.10 22.72 -20.89
N LEU A 750 -0.88 22.13 -19.98
CA LEU A 750 -1.61 20.88 -20.25
C LEU A 750 -2.75 21.08 -21.25
N SER A 751 -3.49 22.19 -21.14
CA SER A 751 -4.55 22.52 -22.09
C SER A 751 -4.02 22.74 -23.51
N LEU A 752 -2.80 23.25 -23.66
CA LEU A 752 -2.13 23.39 -24.94
C LEU A 752 -1.65 22.03 -25.46
N ALA A 753 -0.97 21.24 -24.62
CA ALA A 753 -0.48 19.92 -24.98
C ALA A 753 -1.62 18.99 -25.43
N HIS A 754 -2.73 18.96 -24.69
CA HIS A 754 -3.91 18.15 -25.03
C HIS A 754 -4.48 18.51 -26.41
N ALA A 755 -4.69 19.80 -26.68
CA ALA A 755 -5.19 20.26 -27.97
C ALA A 755 -4.23 19.92 -29.13
N GLN A 756 -2.92 20.07 -28.91
CA GLN A 756 -1.90 19.75 -29.93
C GLN A 756 -1.80 18.24 -30.20
N LEU A 757 -1.81 17.41 -29.16
CA LEU A 757 -1.78 15.96 -29.30
C LEU A 757 -3.03 15.44 -30.02
N SER A 758 -4.22 15.98 -29.72
CA SER A 758 -5.47 15.69 -30.44
C SER A 758 -5.36 16.04 -31.93
N GLN A 759 -4.83 17.22 -32.25
CA GLN A 759 -4.63 17.66 -33.63
C GLN A 759 -3.66 16.76 -34.40
N VAL A 760 -2.52 16.42 -33.80
CA VAL A 760 -1.52 15.52 -34.42
C VAL A 760 -2.12 14.12 -34.63
N LEU A 761 -2.87 13.60 -33.65
CA LEU A 761 -3.50 12.30 -33.75
C LEU A 761 -4.52 12.27 -34.90
N TRP A 762 -5.35 13.32 -35.04
CA TRP A 762 -6.28 13.46 -36.16
C TRP A 762 -5.57 13.53 -37.52
N ASP A 763 -4.55 14.39 -37.63
CA ASP A 763 -3.82 14.62 -38.87
C ASP A 763 -3.03 13.37 -39.33
N MET A 764 -2.48 12.58 -38.40
CA MET A 764 -1.71 11.37 -38.73
C MET A 764 -2.58 10.14 -39.05
N THR A 765 -3.79 10.05 -38.50
CA THR A 765 -4.64 8.85 -38.63
C THR A 765 -5.74 9.02 -39.67
N ILE A 766 -6.79 9.78 -39.35
CA ILE A 766 -8.02 9.88 -40.13
C ILE A 766 -7.82 10.71 -41.41
N LYS A 767 -7.08 11.82 -41.33
CA LYS A 767 -6.93 12.76 -42.45
C LYS A 767 -6.26 12.11 -43.67
N ASN A 768 -5.32 11.19 -43.46
CA ASN A 768 -4.60 10.51 -44.54
C ASN A 768 -5.50 9.60 -45.39
N VAL A 769 -6.61 9.13 -44.84
CA VAL A 769 -7.48 8.12 -45.49
C VAL A 769 -8.60 8.77 -46.31
N PHE A 770 -8.96 10.03 -46.04
CA PHE A 770 -10.02 10.74 -46.75
C PHE A 770 -9.75 10.99 -48.24
N GLY A 771 -8.52 10.82 -48.71
CA GLY A 771 -8.16 10.94 -50.14
C GLY A 771 -8.42 9.69 -50.99
N MET A 772 -8.72 8.54 -50.39
CA MET A 772 -8.85 7.26 -51.11
C MET A 772 -10.31 6.96 -51.51
N THR A 773 -10.63 7.01 -52.80
CA THR A 773 -11.96 6.64 -53.33
C THR A 773 -12.08 5.14 -53.61
N GLY A 774 -13.19 4.50 -53.22
CA GLY A 774 -13.53 3.10 -53.58
C GLY A 774 -13.86 2.20 -52.38
N LEU A 775 -14.18 0.91 -52.63
CA LEU A 775 -14.52 -0.08 -51.59
C LEU A 775 -13.34 -0.32 -50.61
N PHE A 776 -12.11 -0.28 -51.15
CA PHE A 776 -10.88 -0.33 -50.35
C PHE A 776 -10.75 0.90 -49.43
N GLY A 777 -11.16 2.09 -49.90
CA GLY A 777 -11.18 3.33 -49.11
C GLY A 777 -12.16 3.24 -47.94
N VAL A 778 -13.32 2.60 -48.11
CA VAL A 778 -14.29 2.38 -47.02
C VAL A 778 -13.68 1.47 -45.93
N ILE A 779 -13.06 0.35 -46.31
CA ILE A 779 -12.43 -0.57 -45.35
C ILE A 779 -11.26 0.11 -44.63
N ALA A 780 -10.42 0.83 -45.38
CA ALA A 780 -9.32 1.61 -44.80
C ALA A 780 -9.83 2.69 -43.82
N THR A 781 -10.95 3.35 -44.12
CA THR A 781 -11.57 4.35 -43.24
C THR A 781 -12.06 3.72 -41.94
N VAL A 782 -12.71 2.55 -42.00
CA VAL A 782 -13.18 1.83 -40.80
C VAL A 782 -12.01 1.43 -39.90
N LEU A 783 -10.93 0.88 -40.48
CA LEU A 783 -9.74 0.50 -39.72
C LEU A 783 -9.01 1.71 -39.13
N ALA A 784 -8.85 2.78 -39.91
CA ALA A 784 -8.21 4.00 -39.42
C ALA A 784 -9.03 4.70 -38.34
N PHE A 785 -10.37 4.69 -38.45
CA PHE A 785 -11.25 5.19 -37.39
C PHE A 785 -11.16 4.34 -36.12
N ALA A 786 -11.15 3.01 -36.24
CA ALA A 786 -10.98 2.13 -35.09
C ALA A 786 -9.63 2.37 -34.38
N LEU A 787 -8.55 2.51 -35.15
CA LEU A 787 -7.23 2.83 -34.61
C LEU A 787 -7.22 4.20 -33.93
N TRP A 788 -7.73 5.24 -34.60
CA TRP A 788 -7.85 6.59 -34.04
C TRP A 788 -8.65 6.58 -32.74
N PHE A 789 -9.79 5.90 -32.70
CA PHE A 789 -10.67 5.85 -31.54
C PHE A 789 -10.01 5.15 -30.35
N VAL A 790 -9.34 4.02 -30.58
CA VAL A 790 -8.61 3.30 -29.52
C VAL A 790 -7.46 4.15 -28.97
N LEU A 791 -6.67 4.80 -29.85
CA LEU A 791 -5.58 5.69 -29.43
C LEU A 791 -6.12 6.92 -28.68
N THR A 792 -7.25 7.46 -29.10
CA THR A 792 -7.93 8.58 -28.45
C THR A 792 -8.37 8.21 -27.03
N ILE A 793 -8.96 7.03 -26.84
CA ILE A 793 -9.36 6.57 -25.50
C ILE A 793 -8.12 6.30 -24.63
N ALA A 794 -7.16 5.52 -25.12
CA ALA A 794 -6.02 5.09 -24.32
C ALA A 794 -5.07 6.24 -23.95
N ILE A 795 -4.70 7.07 -24.93
CA ILE A 795 -3.73 8.15 -24.75
C ILE A 795 -4.41 9.41 -24.22
N LEU A 796 -5.41 9.92 -24.95
CA LEU A 796 -6.00 11.21 -24.63
C LEU A 796 -6.98 11.12 -23.47
N CYS A 797 -7.86 10.12 -23.40
CA CYS A 797 -8.85 10.06 -22.32
C CYS A 797 -8.28 9.49 -21.00
N VAL A 798 -7.51 8.40 -21.06
CA VAL A 798 -7.01 7.73 -19.85
C VAL A 798 -5.69 8.33 -19.36
N MET A 799 -4.63 8.33 -20.17
CA MET A 799 -3.31 8.78 -19.69
C MET A 799 -3.25 10.30 -19.45
N GLU A 800 -3.65 11.10 -20.44
CA GLU A 800 -3.70 12.56 -20.28
C GLU A 800 -4.79 12.99 -19.28
N GLY A 801 -5.95 12.31 -19.26
CA GLY A 801 -7.00 12.54 -18.26
C GLY A 801 -6.50 12.30 -16.83
N LEU A 802 -5.74 11.22 -16.59
CA LEU A 802 -5.14 10.94 -15.28
C LEU A 802 -4.06 11.99 -14.91
N SER A 803 -3.24 12.41 -15.88
CA SER A 803 -2.25 13.48 -15.69
C SER A 803 -2.93 14.79 -15.26
N ALA A 804 -3.93 15.24 -16.02
CA ALA A 804 -4.69 16.45 -15.71
C ALA A 804 -5.42 16.34 -14.35
N PHE A 805 -5.94 15.17 -14.00
CA PHE A 805 -6.54 14.90 -12.69
C PHE A 805 -5.54 15.12 -11.55
N LEU A 806 -4.34 14.54 -11.64
CA LEU A 806 -3.30 14.70 -10.61
C LEU A 806 -2.78 16.13 -10.52
N HIS A 807 -2.70 16.84 -11.63
CA HIS A 807 -2.34 18.27 -11.62
C HIS A 807 -3.43 19.15 -11.01
N ALA A 808 -4.70 18.89 -11.29
CA ALA A 808 -5.82 19.56 -10.63
C ALA A 808 -5.84 19.28 -9.12
N LEU A 809 -5.51 18.04 -8.72
CA LEU A 809 -5.43 17.62 -7.32
C LEU A 809 -4.33 18.37 -6.58
N ARG A 810 -3.15 18.45 -7.21
CA ARG A 810 -2.02 19.20 -6.67
C ARG A 810 -2.38 20.66 -6.41
N LEU A 811 -3.04 21.33 -7.36
CA LEU A 811 -3.50 22.72 -7.22
C LEU A 811 -4.43 22.91 -6.01
N HIS A 812 -5.21 21.89 -5.64
CA HIS A 812 -6.06 21.94 -4.46
C HIS A 812 -5.27 21.70 -3.17
N TRP A 813 -4.41 20.67 -3.12
CA TRP A 813 -3.67 20.33 -1.91
C TRP A 813 -2.60 21.37 -1.55
N VAL A 814 -1.78 21.76 -2.51
CA VAL A 814 -0.63 22.65 -2.24
C VAL A 814 -1.05 24.10 -2.37
N GLU A 815 -1.58 24.53 -3.52
CA GLU A 815 -1.82 25.95 -3.78
C GLU A 815 -3.08 26.49 -3.07
N GLY A 816 -4.14 25.68 -2.91
CA GLY A 816 -5.35 26.03 -2.17
C GLY A 816 -5.32 25.66 -0.68
N GLY A 817 -4.91 24.43 -0.37
CA GLY A 817 -4.91 23.85 0.99
C GLY A 817 -3.96 24.58 1.94
N SER A 818 -2.73 24.86 1.51
CA SER A 818 -1.72 25.55 2.35
C SER A 818 -2.14 26.91 2.89
N LYS A 819 -3.19 27.53 2.35
CA LYS A 819 -3.67 28.87 2.72
C LYS A 819 -4.64 28.87 3.91
N HIS A 820 -5.35 27.78 4.13
CA HIS A 820 -6.45 27.74 5.11
C HIS A 820 -6.57 26.44 5.90
N TYR A 821 -5.99 25.34 5.40
CA TYR A 821 -6.19 23.99 5.90
C TYR A 821 -4.98 23.56 6.75
N GLU A 822 -5.18 23.41 8.06
CA GLU A 822 -4.11 23.06 9.00
C GLU A 822 -3.82 21.55 9.04
N ALA A 823 -4.83 20.73 8.72
CA ALA A 823 -4.72 19.27 8.48
C ALA A 823 -4.11 18.44 9.64
N ALA A 824 -4.23 18.90 10.89
CA ALA A 824 -3.66 18.24 12.07
C ALA A 824 -4.65 17.34 12.84
N GLY A 825 -5.86 17.10 12.32
CA GLY A 825 -6.86 16.29 12.99
C GLY A 825 -6.64 14.78 12.85
N TYR A 826 -7.46 14.00 13.54
CA TYR A 826 -7.55 12.55 13.38
C TYR A 826 -8.99 12.12 13.10
N PRO A 827 -9.21 11.02 12.36
CA PRO A 827 -10.53 10.63 11.91
C PRO A 827 -11.36 10.01 13.04
N PHE A 828 -12.67 10.25 12.97
CA PHE A 828 -13.63 9.49 13.75
C PHE A 828 -13.78 8.06 13.21
N GLN A 829 -13.36 7.08 14.00
CA GLN A 829 -13.46 5.66 13.69
C GLN A 829 -14.38 4.97 14.70
N PRO A 830 -15.70 4.93 14.45
CA PRO A 830 -16.62 4.32 15.38
C PRO A 830 -16.50 2.79 15.38
N LEU A 831 -16.77 2.18 16.54
CA LEU A 831 -16.96 0.75 16.65
C LEU A 831 -18.15 0.33 15.80
N THR A 832 -17.89 -0.44 14.75
CA THR A 832 -18.92 -0.96 13.85
C THR A 832 -18.74 -2.46 13.66
N THR A 833 -19.79 -3.25 13.89
CA THR A 833 -19.82 -4.71 13.67
C THR A 833 -20.16 -5.07 12.22
N ALA A 834 -20.55 -4.09 11.39
CA ALA A 834 -20.64 -4.25 9.94
C ALA A 834 -19.25 -4.53 9.36
N ALA A 835 -19.18 -5.51 8.46
CA ALA A 835 -17.91 -6.09 8.01
C ALA A 835 -16.99 -5.04 7.38
N ALA A 836 -15.96 -4.63 8.12
CA ALA A 836 -14.82 -3.94 7.56
C ALA A 836 -14.14 -4.85 6.52
N PRO A 837 -13.61 -4.29 5.41
CA PRO A 837 -12.74 -5.04 4.53
C PRO A 837 -11.55 -5.57 5.34
N VAL A 838 -11.12 -6.81 5.06
CA VAL A 838 -10.01 -7.47 5.74
C VAL A 838 -8.78 -6.56 5.67
N GLN A 839 -8.40 -5.96 6.80
CA GLN A 839 -7.24 -5.08 6.90
C GLN A 839 -5.99 -5.95 6.76
N GLN A 840 -5.25 -5.78 5.66
CA GLN A 840 -3.99 -6.50 5.44
C GLN A 840 -2.96 -6.04 6.48
N ARG A 841 -2.42 -6.99 7.25
CA ARG A 841 -1.36 -6.76 8.25
C ARG A 841 -0.06 -6.29 7.58
N LEU A 842 0.76 -5.51 8.27
CA LEU A 842 2.02 -4.97 7.76
C LEU A 842 3.17 -5.95 8.04
N ARG A 843 3.58 -6.67 6.99
CA ARG A 843 4.74 -7.56 6.98
C ARG A 843 5.73 -7.03 5.97
N MET A 844 6.82 -6.45 6.47
CA MET A 844 7.71 -5.63 5.67
C MET A 844 9.14 -6.15 5.70
N VAL A 845 9.81 -6.19 4.55
CA VAL A 845 11.24 -6.51 4.43
C VAL A 845 12.03 -5.28 3.99
N MET A 846 13.10 -4.97 4.72
CA MET A 846 14.00 -3.85 4.46
C MET A 846 15.32 -4.32 3.85
N MET A 847 15.57 -3.89 2.61
CA MET A 847 16.73 -4.26 1.80
C MET A 847 17.60 -3.06 1.41
N GLY A 848 18.87 -3.33 1.11
CA GLY A 848 19.82 -2.33 0.61
C GLY A 848 21.26 -2.62 1.05
N CYS A 849 22.22 -1.93 0.44
CA CYS A 849 23.65 -2.12 0.70
C CYS A 849 24.00 -1.87 2.19
N PRO A 850 24.94 -2.62 2.80
CA PRO A 850 25.46 -2.30 4.14
C PRO A 850 25.79 -0.80 4.28
N GLY A 851 25.43 -0.14 5.39
CA GLY A 851 25.63 1.31 5.57
C GLY A 851 24.62 2.25 4.89
N SER A 852 23.64 1.73 4.15
CA SER A 852 22.58 2.54 3.52
C SER A 852 21.64 3.26 4.51
N GLY A 853 21.64 2.86 5.79
CA GLY A 853 20.79 3.46 6.84
C GLY A 853 19.54 2.66 7.22
N LYS A 854 19.40 1.41 6.76
CA LYS A 854 18.28 0.49 7.08
C LYS A 854 17.90 0.50 8.56
N GLY A 855 18.80 0.10 9.45
CA GLY A 855 18.50 0.01 10.89
C GLY A 855 18.08 1.34 11.52
N THR A 856 18.60 2.47 11.05
CA THR A 856 18.17 3.81 11.51
C THR A 856 16.74 4.13 11.07
N LEU A 857 16.37 3.78 9.84
CA LEU A 857 15.02 3.95 9.32
C LEU A 857 14.04 2.98 10.00
N CYS A 858 14.41 1.71 10.16
CA CYS A 858 13.63 0.75 10.92
C CYS A 858 13.38 1.26 12.34
N GLY A 859 14.41 1.75 13.05
CA GLY A 859 14.25 2.32 14.39
C GLY A 859 13.34 3.55 14.44
N ARG A 860 13.30 4.37 13.38
CA ARG A 860 12.31 5.47 13.27
C ARG A 860 10.90 4.94 13.04
N LEU A 861 10.74 3.91 12.20
CA LEU A 861 9.45 3.25 11.96
C LEU A 861 8.91 2.61 13.24
N GLN A 862 9.76 1.93 14.02
CA GLN A 862 9.37 1.35 15.30
C GLN A 862 8.90 2.41 16.30
N ARG A 863 9.55 3.58 16.38
CA ARG A 863 9.09 4.65 17.29
C ARG A 863 7.76 5.28 16.85
N ARG A 864 7.56 5.43 15.55
CA ARG A 864 6.37 6.11 15.00
C ARG A 864 5.15 5.19 14.93
N PHE A 865 5.35 3.93 14.59
CA PHE A 865 4.27 2.97 14.32
C PHE A 865 4.20 1.82 15.32
N GLN A 866 5.11 1.77 16.31
CA GLN A 866 5.17 0.73 17.35
C GLN A 866 5.30 -0.72 16.82
N VAL A 867 5.80 -0.89 15.59
CA VAL A 867 5.97 -2.21 14.96
C VAL A 867 7.31 -2.87 15.40
N PRO A 868 7.31 -4.13 15.83
CA PRO A 868 8.55 -4.84 16.19
C PRO A 868 9.46 -5.06 14.98
N ILE A 869 10.76 -4.82 15.18
CA ILE A 869 11.80 -5.06 14.17
C ILE A 869 12.52 -6.37 14.50
N LEU A 870 12.61 -7.24 13.50
CA LEU A 870 13.39 -8.46 13.51
C LEU A 870 14.70 -8.23 12.76
N THR A 871 15.75 -7.89 13.50
CA THR A 871 17.08 -7.69 12.91
C THR A 871 17.89 -8.97 13.02
N ALA A 872 18.09 -9.67 11.89
CA ALA A 872 18.81 -10.95 11.87
C ALA A 872 20.25 -10.83 12.45
N GLY A 873 20.90 -9.68 12.26
CA GLY A 873 22.22 -9.40 12.82
C GLY A 873 22.26 -9.20 14.34
N ASP A 874 21.19 -8.68 14.96
CA ASP A 874 21.12 -8.52 16.41
C ASP A 874 20.82 -9.85 17.09
N MET A 875 20.00 -10.70 16.47
CA MET A 875 19.76 -12.07 16.94
C MET A 875 21.06 -12.88 17.01
N LEU A 876 21.89 -12.82 15.96
CA LEU A 876 23.20 -13.47 15.95
C LEU A 876 24.12 -12.92 17.05
N ARG A 877 24.18 -11.59 17.22
CA ARG A 877 24.98 -10.96 18.29
C ARG A 877 24.50 -11.35 19.69
N TRP A 878 23.19 -11.49 19.88
CA TRP A 878 22.62 -11.97 21.13
C TRP A 878 23.11 -13.39 21.43
N HIS A 879 23.07 -14.30 20.45
CA HIS A 879 23.59 -15.66 20.60
C HIS A 879 25.10 -15.72 20.87
N VAL A 880 25.89 -14.85 20.21
CA VAL A 880 27.33 -14.71 20.47
C VAL A 880 27.59 -14.30 21.93
N ARG A 881 26.88 -13.28 22.43
CA ARG A 881 27.01 -12.79 23.82
C ARG A 881 26.66 -13.86 24.86
N HIS A 882 25.68 -14.71 24.56
CA HIS A 882 25.23 -15.77 25.46
C HIS A 882 25.97 -17.10 25.27
N GLY A 883 26.97 -17.16 24.38
CA GLY A 883 27.83 -18.33 24.19
C GLY A 883 27.13 -19.59 23.69
N THR A 884 25.98 -19.45 23.02
CA THR A 884 25.22 -20.58 22.46
C THR A 884 26.01 -21.27 21.34
N GLU A 885 25.63 -22.50 20.98
CA GLU A 885 26.29 -23.25 19.90
C GLU A 885 26.28 -22.47 18.56
N VAL A 886 25.12 -21.92 18.20
CA VAL A 886 24.97 -21.02 17.05
C VAL A 886 25.80 -19.74 17.21
N GLY A 887 25.94 -19.22 18.43
CA GLY A 887 26.77 -18.06 18.74
C GLY A 887 28.25 -18.29 18.49
N ARG A 888 28.79 -19.47 18.82
CA ARG A 888 30.21 -19.80 18.58
C ARG A 888 30.51 -19.97 17.09
N GLU A 889 29.58 -20.54 16.34
CA GLU A 889 29.67 -20.63 14.89
C GLU A 889 29.59 -19.24 14.25
N ALA A 890 28.63 -18.42 14.69
CA ALA A 890 28.46 -17.05 14.23
C ALA A 890 29.69 -16.17 14.50
N ASP A 891 30.33 -16.25 15.67
CA ASP A 891 31.54 -15.47 15.98
C ASP A 891 32.69 -15.77 15.01
N ARG A 892 32.90 -17.06 14.64
CA ARG A 892 33.90 -17.44 13.65
C ARG A 892 33.60 -16.87 12.26
N VAL A 893 32.34 -16.97 11.83
CA VAL A 893 31.90 -16.54 10.48
C VAL A 893 31.90 -15.01 10.35
N ILE A 894 31.45 -14.29 11.38
CA ILE A 894 31.41 -12.82 11.43
C ILE A 894 32.82 -12.24 11.34
N ARG A 895 33.79 -12.80 12.10
CA ARG A 895 35.20 -12.37 12.04
C ARG A 895 35.85 -12.62 10.68
N ALA A 896 35.43 -13.68 9.98
CA ALA A 896 35.89 -13.98 8.63
C ALA A 896 35.27 -13.06 7.55
N GLY A 897 34.23 -12.28 7.89
CA GLY A 897 33.51 -11.42 6.95
C GLY A 897 32.57 -12.19 6.00
N SER A 898 32.33 -13.47 6.23
CA SER A 898 31.48 -14.34 5.42
C SER A 898 30.02 -14.31 5.90
N LEU A 899 29.09 -14.71 5.04
CA LEU A 899 27.67 -14.87 5.42
C LEU A 899 27.47 -16.20 6.17
N MET A 900 26.57 -16.18 7.16
CA MET A 900 26.13 -17.40 7.84
C MET A 900 25.41 -18.34 6.86
N PRO A 901 25.52 -19.67 7.04
CA PRO A 901 24.77 -20.63 6.23
C PRO A 901 23.26 -20.38 6.26
N ASP A 902 22.63 -20.45 5.08
CA ASP A 902 21.22 -20.12 4.87
C ASP A 902 20.28 -20.98 5.73
N THR A 903 20.63 -22.24 5.97
CA THR A 903 19.87 -23.17 6.82
C THR A 903 19.82 -22.73 8.28
N THR A 904 20.96 -22.31 8.82
CA THR A 904 21.07 -21.82 10.20
C THR A 904 20.32 -20.51 10.38
N MET A 905 20.42 -19.60 9.40
CA MET A 905 19.69 -18.32 9.42
C MET A 905 18.17 -18.52 9.36
N MET A 906 17.68 -19.39 8.46
CA MET A 906 16.25 -19.65 8.34
C MET A 906 15.68 -20.29 9.60
N ARG A 907 16.40 -21.20 10.26
CA ARG A 907 15.97 -21.78 11.55
C ARG A 907 15.80 -20.72 12.65
N LEU A 908 16.69 -19.73 12.67
CA LEU A 908 16.72 -18.68 13.69
C LEU A 908 15.63 -17.63 13.47
N VAL A 909 15.51 -17.15 12.22
CA VAL A 909 14.49 -16.18 11.82
C VAL A 909 13.10 -16.82 11.83
N GLY A 910 12.97 -18.06 11.33
CA GLY A 910 11.71 -18.80 11.29
C GLY A 910 11.11 -19.00 12.69
N ALA A 911 11.91 -19.39 13.68
CA ALA A 911 11.44 -19.56 15.06
C ALA A 911 10.94 -18.25 15.70
N GLU A 912 11.44 -17.09 15.26
CA GLU A 912 11.02 -15.79 15.78
C GLU A 912 9.82 -15.22 15.00
N LEU A 913 9.72 -15.51 13.70
CA LEU A 913 8.53 -15.22 12.90
C LEU A 913 7.33 -16.06 13.35
N GLU A 914 7.54 -17.32 13.72
CA GLU A 914 6.50 -18.23 14.20
C GLU A 914 5.88 -17.74 15.53
N LYS A 915 6.69 -17.17 16.43
CA LYS A 915 6.19 -16.54 17.67
C LYS A 915 5.37 -15.28 17.42
N ARG A 916 5.56 -14.61 16.28
CA ARG A 916 5.02 -13.28 15.94
C ARG A 916 4.11 -13.34 14.71
N ARG A 917 3.48 -14.50 14.48
CA ARG A 917 2.67 -14.78 13.28
C ARG A 917 1.52 -13.79 13.08
N ASP A 918 0.90 -13.38 14.18
CA ASP A 918 -0.30 -12.53 14.21
C ASP A 918 0.00 -11.03 14.40
N ASP A 919 1.28 -10.67 14.56
CA ASP A 919 1.73 -9.29 14.75
C ASP A 919 2.24 -8.66 13.44
N ASP A 920 2.22 -7.33 13.37
CA ASP A 920 2.96 -6.60 12.35
C ASP A 920 4.46 -6.72 12.62
N TRP A 921 5.30 -6.86 11.60
CA TRP A 921 6.75 -6.94 11.80
C TRP A 921 7.55 -6.38 10.62
N ILE A 922 8.74 -5.88 10.93
CA ILE A 922 9.72 -5.41 9.96
C ILE A 922 10.96 -6.30 10.04
N LEU A 923 11.31 -6.97 8.96
CA LEU A 923 12.51 -7.79 8.86
C LEU A 923 13.66 -6.96 8.29
N ASP A 924 14.70 -6.72 9.10
CA ASP A 924 15.90 -5.96 8.69
C ASP A 924 17.08 -6.90 8.43
N GLY A 925 17.61 -6.83 7.22
CA GLY A 925 18.87 -7.47 6.85
C GLY A 925 18.77 -8.96 6.50
N PHE A 926 17.56 -9.46 6.22
CA PHE A 926 17.22 -10.77 5.66
C PHE A 926 16.02 -10.60 4.71
N PRO A 927 15.98 -11.26 3.54
CA PRO A 927 16.97 -12.16 2.95
C PRO A 927 18.16 -11.41 2.31
N ARG A 928 19.30 -12.09 2.15
CA ARG A 928 20.53 -11.56 1.50
C ARG A 928 20.98 -12.35 0.27
N THR A 929 20.47 -13.57 0.09
CA THR A 929 20.75 -14.46 -1.05
C THR A 929 19.44 -14.90 -1.68
N ASP A 930 19.46 -15.28 -2.95
CA ASP A 930 18.28 -15.82 -3.64
C ASP A 930 17.67 -17.02 -2.89
N ALA A 931 18.51 -17.96 -2.44
CA ALA A 931 18.07 -19.13 -1.69
C ALA A 931 17.42 -18.77 -0.33
N GLN A 932 17.82 -17.68 0.32
CA GLN A 932 17.14 -17.19 1.52
C GLN A 932 15.78 -16.57 1.19
N ALA A 933 15.67 -15.88 0.05
CA ALA A 933 14.41 -15.28 -0.38
C ALA A 933 13.39 -16.34 -0.80
N GLU A 934 13.83 -17.37 -1.53
CA GLU A 934 13.01 -18.54 -1.88
C GLU A 934 12.53 -19.25 -0.61
N ARG A 935 13.43 -19.55 0.34
CA ARG A 935 13.05 -20.20 1.60
C ARG A 935 12.16 -19.33 2.50
N LEU A 936 12.37 -18.02 2.51
CA LEU A 936 11.48 -17.10 3.22
C LEU A 936 10.10 -17.09 2.56
N HIS A 937 10.04 -17.08 1.24
CA HIS A 937 8.79 -17.15 0.50
C HIS A 937 8.08 -18.48 0.76
N GLU A 938 8.77 -19.61 0.65
CA GLU A 938 8.26 -20.94 1.00
C GLU A 938 7.75 -20.98 2.44
N PHE A 939 8.50 -20.45 3.40
CA PHE A 939 8.09 -20.36 4.80
C PHE A 939 6.82 -19.51 4.95
N LEU A 940 6.78 -18.31 4.38
CA LEU A 940 5.63 -17.41 4.49
C LEU A 940 4.40 -17.93 3.74
N THR A 941 4.59 -18.60 2.59
CA THR A 941 3.52 -19.25 1.83
C THR A 941 2.96 -20.44 2.61
N ARG A 942 3.84 -21.25 3.23
CA ARG A 942 3.46 -22.36 4.12
C ARG A 942 2.66 -21.86 5.33
N GLU A 943 3.02 -20.72 5.88
CA GLU A 943 2.32 -20.11 7.01
C GLU A 943 1.11 -19.24 6.60
N HIS A 944 0.82 -19.12 5.29
CA HIS A 944 -0.21 -18.26 4.70
C HIS A 944 -0.10 -16.78 5.12
N THR A 945 1.13 -16.32 5.29
CA THR A 945 1.46 -14.96 5.73
C THR A 945 2.22 -14.17 4.65
N PRO A 946 1.58 -13.75 3.54
CA PRO A 946 2.28 -13.09 2.46
C PRO A 946 2.92 -11.78 2.91
N LEU A 947 4.06 -11.44 2.31
CA LEU A 947 4.72 -10.16 2.48
C LEU A 947 3.85 -9.04 1.92
N SER A 948 3.63 -8.01 2.71
CA SER A 948 2.81 -6.85 2.34
C SER A 948 3.64 -5.81 1.60
N LEU A 949 4.90 -5.63 1.99
CA LEU A 949 5.76 -4.59 1.43
C LEU A 949 7.24 -4.97 1.45
N VAL A 950 7.96 -4.61 0.39
CA VAL A 950 9.41 -4.74 0.30
C VAL A 950 10.00 -3.38 -0.04
N VAL A 951 10.92 -2.88 0.79
CA VAL A 951 11.54 -1.56 0.61
C VAL A 951 13.03 -1.74 0.36
N HIS A 952 13.48 -1.24 -0.79
CA HIS A 952 14.90 -1.23 -1.17
C HIS A 952 15.49 0.18 -1.08
N LEU A 953 16.53 0.35 -0.26
CA LEU A 953 17.27 1.59 -0.10
C LEU A 953 18.49 1.63 -1.02
N SER A 954 18.35 2.35 -2.14
CA SER A 954 19.46 2.64 -3.06
C SER A 954 20.19 3.91 -2.60
N VAL A 955 21.47 3.77 -2.23
CA VAL A 955 22.33 4.88 -1.78
C VAL A 955 23.68 4.76 -2.51
N PRO A 956 24.24 5.85 -3.06
CA PRO A 956 25.55 5.81 -3.72
C PRO A 956 26.68 5.33 -2.79
N GLU A 957 27.61 4.55 -3.33
CA GLU A 957 28.72 3.95 -2.56
C GLU A 957 29.61 4.98 -1.85
N GLU A 958 29.87 6.12 -2.49
CA GLU A 958 30.68 7.21 -1.92
C GLU A 958 30.09 7.71 -0.60
N VAL A 959 28.76 7.83 -0.55
CA VAL A 959 28.02 8.27 0.64
C VAL A 959 28.03 7.17 1.71
N ILE A 960 27.94 5.90 1.30
CA ILE A 960 27.98 4.76 2.23
C ILE A 960 29.35 4.67 2.92
N LEU A 961 30.44 4.82 2.17
CA LEU A 961 31.81 4.80 2.69
C LEU A 961 32.04 5.93 3.70
N GLN A 962 31.64 7.16 3.36
CA GLN A 962 31.71 8.29 4.28
C GLN A 962 30.92 8.05 5.57
N ARG A 963 29.69 7.52 5.45
CA ARG A 963 28.82 7.25 6.61
C ARG A 963 29.41 6.24 7.59
N ILE A 964 30.19 5.27 7.10
CA ILE A 964 30.78 4.21 7.93
C ILE A 964 32.09 4.65 8.55
N LEU A 965 32.95 5.36 7.81
CA LEU A 965 34.20 5.90 8.35
C LEU A 965 33.97 6.80 9.56
N GLU A 966 32.84 7.51 9.57
CA GLU A 966 32.45 8.45 10.61
C GLU A 966 31.47 7.86 11.62
N ARG A 967 31.17 6.56 11.53
CA ARG A 967 30.27 5.85 12.44
C ARG A 967 30.93 5.59 13.78
N TRP A 968 30.23 5.91 14.86
CA TRP A 968 30.57 5.55 16.23
C TRP A 968 29.37 4.86 16.86
N THR A 969 29.60 3.81 17.65
CA THR A 969 28.48 3.07 18.27
C THR A 969 28.68 2.87 19.76
N HIS A 970 27.59 3.00 20.50
CA HIS A 970 27.56 2.61 21.90
C HIS A 970 27.20 1.12 21.98
N ILE A 971 28.15 0.26 22.34
CA ILE A 971 28.00 -1.21 22.28
C ILE A 971 26.88 -1.75 23.21
N PRO A 972 26.72 -1.23 24.45
CA PRO A 972 25.65 -1.70 25.34
C PRO A 972 24.25 -1.36 24.83
N SER A 973 24.04 -0.14 24.32
CA SER A 973 22.71 0.34 23.90
C SER A 973 22.41 0.13 22.41
N GLY A 974 23.42 -0.11 21.59
CA GLY A 974 23.31 -0.21 20.13
C GLY A 974 23.12 1.13 19.40
N ARG A 975 23.12 2.27 20.11
CA ARG A 975 22.97 3.61 19.51
C ARG A 975 24.12 3.93 18.57
N VAL A 976 23.81 4.60 17.46
CA VAL A 976 24.75 4.93 16.38
C VAL A 976 24.83 6.44 16.21
N TYR A 977 26.06 6.94 16.25
CA TYR A 977 26.43 8.33 16.01
C TYR A 977 27.21 8.43 14.70
N ASN A 978 27.10 9.56 14.02
CA ASN A 978 27.89 9.86 12.84
C ASN A 978 28.42 11.28 12.94
N LEU A 979 29.74 11.45 12.82
CA LEU A 979 30.39 12.75 13.05
C LEU A 979 29.92 13.87 12.11
N SER A 980 29.47 13.56 10.89
CA SER A 980 28.98 14.58 9.94
C SER A 980 27.55 15.03 10.21
N PHE A 981 26.61 14.10 10.42
CA PHE A 981 25.16 14.43 10.44
C PHE A 981 24.46 14.18 11.77
N ASN A 982 25.05 13.41 12.68
CA ASN A 982 24.50 13.15 14.01
C ASN A 982 25.65 12.98 15.04
N PRO A 983 26.48 14.03 15.27
CA PRO A 983 27.59 13.94 16.20
C PRO A 983 27.09 13.86 17.65
N PRO A 984 27.79 13.13 18.53
CA PRO A 984 27.46 13.14 19.96
C PRO A 984 27.68 14.53 20.55
N LYS A 985 26.88 14.90 21.56
CA LYS A 985 26.99 16.17 22.28
C LYS A 985 28.37 16.37 22.91
N ARG A 986 29.01 15.28 23.34
CA ARG A 986 30.42 15.25 23.78
C ARG A 986 31.18 14.21 22.96
N ALA A 987 32.27 14.64 22.34
CA ALA A 987 33.08 13.77 21.48
C ALA A 987 33.52 12.50 22.22
N GLY A 988 33.21 11.34 21.65
CA GLY A 988 33.58 10.03 22.18
C GLY A 988 32.72 9.49 23.32
N LEU A 989 31.62 10.16 23.70
CA LEU A 989 30.70 9.71 24.76
C LEU A 989 29.26 9.63 24.24
N ASP A 990 28.47 8.68 24.77
CA ASP A 990 27.05 8.55 24.49
C ASP A 990 26.23 9.66 25.18
N ASP A 991 25.22 10.19 24.49
CA ASP A 991 24.43 11.35 24.95
C ASP A 991 23.51 11.06 26.15
N ILE A 992 23.19 9.79 26.39
CA ILE A 992 22.23 9.37 27.42
C ILE A 992 22.97 8.69 28.58
N THR A 993 23.85 7.74 28.28
CA THR A 993 24.54 6.95 29.33
C THR A 993 25.86 7.59 29.77
N GLY A 994 26.45 8.48 28.97
CA GLY A 994 27.76 9.09 29.27
C GLY A 994 28.94 8.12 29.20
N GLU A 995 28.71 6.91 28.68
CA GLU A 995 29.71 5.85 28.48
C GLU A 995 30.48 6.06 27.16
N PRO A 996 31.72 5.52 27.01
CA PRO A 996 32.52 5.72 25.82
C PRO A 996 31.91 5.08 24.56
N LEU A 997 32.00 5.80 23.45
CA LEU A 997 31.66 5.30 22.13
C LEU A 997 32.85 4.55 21.54
N GLU A 998 32.57 3.42 20.89
CA GLU A 998 33.58 2.61 20.24
C GLU A 998 33.26 2.43 18.75
N LYS A 999 34.32 2.37 17.94
CA LYS A 999 34.21 1.89 16.56
C LYS A 999 34.18 0.38 16.59
N ARG A 1000 33.35 -0.22 15.73
CA ARG A 1000 33.26 -1.67 15.67
C ARG A 1000 34.49 -2.22 14.96
N ASP A 1001 34.97 -3.38 15.42
CA ASP A 1001 36.13 -4.06 14.83
C ASP A 1001 35.93 -4.40 13.34
N ASP A 1002 34.69 -4.42 12.85
CA ASP A 1002 34.33 -4.71 11.46
C ASP A 1002 34.24 -3.47 10.54
N ASP A 1003 34.32 -2.25 11.08
CA ASP A 1003 34.25 -0.98 10.34
C ASP A 1003 35.60 -0.58 9.68
N ASN A 1004 36.39 -1.56 9.23
CA ASN A 1004 37.60 -1.34 8.43
C ASN A 1004 37.27 -1.19 6.93
N PRO A 1005 38.01 -0.34 6.16
CA PRO A 1005 37.74 -0.12 4.73
C PRO A 1005 37.78 -1.41 3.89
N ASP A 1006 38.73 -2.31 4.18
CA ASP A 1006 38.94 -3.54 3.41
C ASP A 1006 37.84 -4.59 3.66
N THR A 1007 37.37 -4.74 4.91
CA THR A 1007 36.24 -5.62 5.24
C THR A 1007 34.94 -5.07 4.66
N PHE A 1008 34.82 -3.75 4.57
CA PHE A 1008 33.64 -3.10 4.03
C PHE A 1008 33.53 -3.24 2.51
N LYS A 1009 34.65 -3.08 1.79
CA LYS A 1009 34.70 -3.33 0.34
C LYS A 1009 34.26 -4.75 -0.01
N ARG A 1010 34.75 -5.76 0.73
CA ARG A 1010 34.30 -7.16 0.58
C ARG A 1010 32.80 -7.36 0.82
N ARG A 1011 32.18 -6.57 1.72
CA ARG A 1011 30.73 -6.61 1.98
C ARG A 1011 29.91 -5.96 0.87
N ILE A 1012 30.42 -4.89 0.26
CA ILE A 1012 29.84 -4.28 -0.94
C ILE A 1012 29.93 -5.26 -2.10
N ASP A 1013 31.11 -5.83 -2.36
CA ASP A 1013 31.31 -6.80 -3.43
C ASP A 1013 30.37 -8.01 -3.26
N SER A 1014 30.23 -8.53 -2.03
CA SER A 1014 29.28 -9.61 -1.73
C SER A 1014 27.80 -9.20 -1.90
N PHE A 1015 27.46 -7.92 -1.73
CA PHE A 1015 26.09 -7.42 -1.96
C PHE A 1015 25.78 -7.39 -3.46
N HIS A 1016 26.71 -6.88 -4.28
CA HIS A 1016 26.57 -6.88 -5.75
C HIS A 1016 26.55 -8.30 -6.32
N GLU A 1017 27.33 -9.22 -5.77
CA GLU A 1017 27.39 -10.60 -6.27
C GLU A 1017 26.12 -11.41 -5.91
N LYS A 1018 25.56 -11.22 -4.71
CA LYS A 1018 24.52 -12.11 -4.16
C LYS A 1018 23.15 -11.48 -3.93
N THR A 1019 23.09 -10.19 -3.59
CA THR A 1019 21.84 -9.51 -3.19
C THR A 1019 21.29 -8.63 -4.32
N GLU A 1020 22.14 -8.04 -5.16
CA GLU A 1020 21.70 -7.22 -6.28
C GLU A 1020 20.97 -8.02 -7.40
N PRO A 1021 21.40 -9.24 -7.78
CA PRO A 1021 20.68 -10.06 -8.76
C PRO A 1021 19.25 -10.40 -8.30
N MET A 1022 19.07 -10.62 -6.99
CA MET A 1022 17.78 -10.86 -6.35
C MET A 1022 16.82 -9.67 -6.52
N LEU A 1023 17.35 -8.44 -6.49
CA LEU A 1023 16.57 -7.20 -6.64
C LEU A 1023 16.17 -6.90 -8.09
N GLN A 1024 16.97 -7.36 -9.06
CA GLN A 1024 16.73 -7.14 -10.49
C GLN A 1024 15.77 -8.16 -11.12
N ARG A 1025 15.65 -9.36 -10.53
CA ARG A 1025 14.56 -10.26 -10.89
C ARG A 1025 13.24 -9.58 -10.54
N PRO A 1026 12.24 -9.53 -11.44
CA PRO A 1026 10.91 -9.18 -11.00
C PRO A 1026 10.58 -10.19 -9.89
N ILE A 1027 10.27 -9.70 -8.70
CA ILE A 1027 9.83 -10.45 -7.52
C ILE A 1027 8.43 -11.02 -7.84
N ALA A 1028 8.41 -11.86 -8.87
CA ALA A 1028 7.24 -12.31 -9.58
C ALA A 1028 6.57 -13.48 -8.87
N PRO A 1029 7.23 -14.40 -8.14
CA PRO A 1029 6.48 -15.41 -7.38
C PRO A 1029 5.77 -14.79 -6.18
N LEU A 1030 6.43 -13.87 -5.47
CA LEU A 1030 5.89 -13.21 -4.27
C LEU A 1030 4.69 -12.28 -4.52
N ALA A 1031 4.43 -11.88 -5.78
CA ALA A 1031 3.30 -11.03 -6.15
C ALA A 1031 2.43 -11.55 -7.32
N ARG A 1032 2.81 -12.65 -8.01
CA ARG A 1032 2.00 -13.22 -9.12
C ARG A 1032 0.97 -14.23 -8.68
N ASP A 1033 1.13 -14.91 -7.54
CA ASP A 1033 0.14 -15.96 -7.20
C ASP A 1033 -1.25 -15.38 -6.87
N ALA A 1034 -1.32 -14.08 -6.56
CA ALA A 1034 -2.58 -13.32 -6.48
C ALA A 1034 -3.21 -12.97 -7.85
N ARG A 1035 -2.51 -13.20 -8.98
CA ARG A 1035 -2.93 -12.79 -10.34
C ARG A 1035 -3.02 -13.95 -11.35
N GLY A 1036 -2.79 -15.19 -10.93
CA GLY A 1036 -2.44 -16.29 -11.84
C GLY A 1036 -3.38 -17.50 -11.90
N ARG A 1037 -4.66 -17.43 -11.51
CA ARG A 1037 -5.63 -18.54 -11.74
C ARG A 1037 -7.00 -18.06 -12.23
N HIS A 1038 -7.01 -17.27 -13.30
CA HIS A 1038 -8.19 -17.07 -14.15
C HIS A 1038 -7.79 -16.96 -15.62
N GLN A 1039 -7.15 -18.02 -16.14
CA GLN A 1039 -7.24 -18.38 -17.55
C GLN A 1039 -7.37 -19.90 -17.66
N ARG A 1040 -8.56 -20.39 -17.29
CA ARG A 1040 -9.38 -21.31 -18.07
C ARG A 1040 -10.81 -21.28 -17.54
#